data_AF-A0A6N2N1Z6-F1
#
_entry.id   AF-A0A6N2N1Z6-F1
#
_cell.length_a   1.000
_cell.length_b   1.000
_cell.length_c   1.000
_cell.angle_alpha   90.00
_cell.angle_beta   90.00
_cell.angle_gamma   90.00
#
_symmetry.space_group_name_H-M   'P 1'
#
loop_
_entity.id
_entity.type
_entity.pdbx_description
1 polymer ?
#
loop_
_entity_poly.entity_id
_entity_poly.type
_entity_poly.pdbx_seq_one_letter_code
_entity_poly.pdbx_strand_id
1 'polypeptide(L)'
;MLELARVTAESGWIPPRPIIFLFNGAEELFMLGAHGFMKTHKWRDSIGASINVEASGTSGPDLLCQSGPGSWPSQLYAESAVYPMAHSAVQDVFAVIPGDTDYRIFSHDHGNIPSLDIIFLLGGYYYHTSYDTLDKLLPGIMQARGDNLLSILKAFTNSSKLLNAREREYLEATTNDYKDERAIFFDYLSWFIIFYSRRVALVLHSIPIVIFLVMPFLLHFWDSRSRSCFATFYDFVKGLLFHAAGTILAIIFPVILATVRLFFSSYAMNWFARPYLAYLMFVPTSLVGLLIPRTVWRCTPTSQDVSVINKLEALSEEARFWGAFGFYACVTSAYLVAGLGGGFLTFIVLVSMLPAWIFFSLSVKSYDHLQSPRPAVFYVIPLIPCLTYSVYFSGFVIQFLIEKMGMIGFLPPPYGYYVTDVVVAAAIGVATGLCVGPLIPVCSHWLARFSILQLLLHVSVLALALSSQCFPYSNLAPKRVVFQHTLVTTDANRIVNSSYGFAVLDSNSLSFLFKYAPEVAKGLYTGKELSFETADMSSRETWLGSFPVSLLFSQTLKFPARSDGIFKHYRYFPHLSIHKPHTISSDRSRRVYLEFSLGDLEEVWVTILNITGPLSSWSFADNILPDPEIVDGGPPSYMLRLSGTTQANWTFWLEQF
;
A
#
# COMPACT_ATOMS: atom_id res chain seq x y z
N MET A 1 -1.77 24.50 -1.06
CA MET A 1 -3.08 25.14 -0.73
C MET A 1 -3.01 26.66 -0.65
N LEU A 2 -2.13 27.28 0.15
CA LEU A 2 -2.04 28.76 0.25
C LEU A 2 -1.87 29.44 -1.13
N GLU A 3 -1.01 28.88 -1.97
CA GLU A 3 -0.79 29.41 -3.32
C GLU A 3 -2.04 29.30 -4.22
N LEU A 4 -2.81 28.20 -4.09
CA LEU A 4 -4.10 28.06 -4.81
C LEU A 4 -5.11 29.10 -4.33
N ALA A 5 -5.13 29.41 -3.03
CA ALA A 5 -6.00 30.45 -2.49
C ALA A 5 -5.62 31.83 -3.03
N ARG A 6 -4.32 32.16 -3.06
CA ARG A 6 -3.81 33.40 -3.67
C ARG A 6 -4.20 33.50 -5.15
N VAL A 7 -3.90 32.47 -5.94
CA VAL A 7 -4.22 32.44 -7.38
C VAL A 7 -5.73 32.53 -7.61
N THR A 8 -6.55 31.85 -6.82
CA THR A 8 -8.02 31.95 -6.91
C THR A 8 -8.51 33.37 -6.63
N ALA A 9 -7.95 34.04 -5.62
CA ALA A 9 -8.33 35.41 -5.27
C ALA A 9 -7.85 36.46 -6.30
N GLU A 10 -6.66 36.28 -6.89
CA GLU A 10 -6.02 37.30 -7.72
C GLU A 10 -6.24 37.11 -9.24
N SER A 11 -6.61 35.91 -9.70
CA SER A 11 -6.74 35.62 -11.14
C SER A 11 -7.97 36.22 -11.82
N GLY A 12 -8.89 36.82 -11.07
CA GLY A 12 -10.19 37.29 -11.57
C GLY A 12 -11.17 36.17 -11.91
N TRP A 13 -10.80 34.91 -11.72
CA TRP A 13 -11.71 33.78 -11.84
C TRP A 13 -12.70 33.75 -10.67
N ILE A 14 -14.00 33.71 -10.97
CA ILE A 14 -15.07 33.56 -9.99
C ILE A 14 -15.57 32.10 -10.07
N PRO A 15 -15.28 31.26 -9.06
CA PRO A 15 -15.74 29.87 -9.05
C PRO A 15 -17.28 29.78 -9.08
N PRO A 16 -17.89 28.94 -9.93
CA PRO A 16 -19.36 28.82 -9.97
C PRO A 16 -19.98 28.23 -8.70
N ARG A 17 -19.18 27.51 -7.89
CA ARG A 17 -19.52 27.11 -6.51
C ARG A 17 -18.40 27.56 -5.56
N PRO A 18 -18.72 27.86 -4.28
CA PRO A 18 -17.71 28.26 -3.29
C PRO A 18 -16.63 27.20 -3.08
N ILE A 19 -15.41 27.66 -2.83
CA ILE A 19 -14.27 26.80 -2.47
C ILE A 19 -13.91 27.07 -1.01
N ILE A 20 -13.76 26.01 -0.21
CA ILE A 20 -13.26 26.08 1.16
C ILE A 20 -11.84 25.52 1.17
N PHE A 21 -10.85 26.35 1.49
CA PHE A 21 -9.50 25.89 1.80
C PHE A 21 -9.44 25.55 3.29
N LEU A 22 -9.46 24.26 3.61
CA LEU A 22 -9.39 23.77 4.99
C LEU A 22 -7.93 23.52 5.38
N PHE A 23 -7.40 24.35 6.27
CA PHE A 23 -6.13 24.13 6.94
C PHE A 23 -6.42 23.59 8.35
N ASN A 24 -6.65 22.30 8.45
CA ASN A 24 -6.80 21.62 9.72
C ASN A 24 -5.43 21.16 10.25
N GLY A 25 -5.39 20.78 11.53
CA GLY A 25 -4.19 20.26 12.19
C GLY A 25 -4.50 18.95 12.90
N ALA A 26 -3.46 18.36 13.51
CA ALA A 26 -3.55 17.11 14.26
C ALA A 26 -4.01 15.91 13.40
N GLU A 27 -3.67 15.90 12.11
CA GLU A 27 -3.81 14.73 11.24
C GLU A 27 -2.92 13.58 11.75
N GLU A 28 -1.66 13.88 12.05
CA GLU A 28 -0.68 12.97 12.65
C GLU A 28 -1.10 12.36 14.00
N LEU A 29 -2.14 12.93 14.59
CA LEU A 29 -2.78 12.47 15.83
C LEU A 29 -4.10 11.72 15.54
N PHE A 30 -4.19 11.17 14.34
CA PHE A 30 -5.31 10.42 13.77
C PHE A 30 -6.49 11.32 13.38
N MET A 31 -6.24 12.25 12.45
CA MET A 31 -7.25 13.03 11.72
C MET A 31 -8.19 13.86 12.61
N LEU A 32 -7.72 14.29 13.79
CA LEU A 32 -8.57 14.94 14.80
C LEU A 32 -9.16 16.26 14.30
N GLY A 33 -8.41 17.01 13.49
CA GLY A 33 -8.88 18.24 12.87
C GLY A 33 -10.03 18.01 11.88
N ALA A 34 -9.91 17.02 10.99
CA ALA A 34 -10.98 16.66 10.06
C ALA A 34 -12.20 16.12 10.81
N HIS A 35 -11.98 15.27 11.81
CA HIS A 35 -13.06 14.75 12.67
C HIS A 35 -13.82 15.89 13.36
N GLY A 36 -13.11 16.84 13.97
CA GLY A 36 -13.71 18.01 14.61
C GLY A 36 -14.54 18.85 13.63
N PHE A 37 -14.02 19.08 12.42
CA PHE A 37 -14.75 19.79 11.36
C PHE A 37 -16.05 19.07 11.00
N MET A 38 -15.97 17.78 10.69
CA MET A 38 -17.13 17.00 10.24
C MET A 38 -18.18 16.75 11.33
N LYS A 39 -17.79 16.80 12.61
CA LYS A 39 -18.74 16.67 13.73
C LYS A 39 -19.42 17.98 14.12
N THR A 40 -18.68 19.09 14.14
CA THR A 40 -19.13 20.31 14.85
C THR A 40 -19.23 21.55 13.99
N HIS A 41 -18.58 21.59 12.82
CA HIS A 41 -18.49 22.82 12.05
C HIS A 41 -19.80 23.12 11.30
N LYS A 42 -20.23 24.39 11.32
CA LYS A 42 -21.47 24.87 10.67
C LYS A 42 -21.53 24.64 9.15
N TRP A 43 -20.39 24.41 8.49
CA TRP A 43 -20.31 24.17 7.04
C TRP A 43 -20.29 22.69 6.65
N ARG A 44 -20.23 21.77 7.62
CA ARG A 44 -20.09 20.32 7.35
C ARG A 44 -21.15 19.80 6.37
N ASP A 45 -22.40 20.27 6.50
CA ASP A 45 -23.53 19.83 5.69
C ASP A 45 -23.62 20.54 4.33
N SER A 46 -22.83 21.61 4.12
CA SER A 46 -22.72 22.31 2.82
C SER A 46 -21.66 21.74 1.89
N ILE A 47 -20.80 20.84 2.37
CA ILE A 47 -19.70 20.29 1.56
C ILE A 47 -20.27 19.32 0.53
N GLY A 48 -20.05 19.62 -0.75
CA GLY A 48 -20.50 18.78 -1.86
C GLY A 48 -19.46 17.82 -2.42
N ALA A 49 -18.17 18.13 -2.24
CA ALA A 49 -17.05 17.24 -2.53
C ALA A 49 -15.82 17.66 -1.71
N SER A 50 -14.84 16.77 -1.53
CA SER A 50 -13.54 17.13 -0.97
C SER A 50 -12.37 16.66 -1.83
N ILE A 51 -11.25 17.37 -1.76
CA ILE A 51 -9.99 16.99 -2.41
C ILE A 51 -8.95 17.01 -1.30
N ASN A 52 -8.56 15.82 -0.85
CA ASN A 52 -7.47 15.65 0.10
C ASN A 52 -6.14 15.62 -0.65
N VAL A 53 -5.12 16.29 -0.10
CA VAL A 53 -3.82 16.44 -0.75
C VAL A 53 -2.73 16.14 0.27
N GLU A 54 -2.01 15.04 0.06
CA GLU A 54 -1.06 14.50 1.02
C GLU A 54 0.33 14.27 0.43
N ALA A 55 1.29 13.98 1.32
CA ALA A 55 2.63 13.57 0.93
C ALA A 55 3.15 12.45 1.85
N SER A 56 3.51 11.32 1.23
CA SER A 56 4.16 10.19 1.89
C SER A 56 5.64 10.06 1.47
N GLY A 57 6.15 11.06 0.75
CA GLY A 57 7.50 11.19 0.22
C GLY A 57 7.74 12.57 -0.40
N THR A 58 8.96 12.81 -0.87
CA THR A 58 9.43 14.13 -1.32
C THR A 58 9.57 14.27 -2.84
N SER A 59 9.09 13.29 -3.62
CA SER A 59 9.27 13.25 -5.07
C SER A 59 8.17 12.47 -5.78
N GLY A 60 8.22 12.49 -7.11
CA GLY A 60 7.29 11.79 -7.98
C GLY A 60 6.03 12.60 -8.32
N PRO A 61 5.25 12.09 -9.28
CA PRO A 61 3.94 12.64 -9.66
C PRO A 61 2.90 12.55 -8.54
N ASP A 62 1.89 13.42 -8.63
CA ASP A 62 0.68 13.39 -7.79
C ASP A 62 -0.22 12.23 -8.16
N LEU A 63 -0.19 11.14 -7.38
CA LEU A 63 -1.01 9.98 -7.62
C LEU A 63 -2.39 10.14 -6.98
N LEU A 64 -3.45 9.96 -7.77
CA LEU A 64 -4.79 9.68 -7.24
C LEU A 64 -4.84 8.26 -6.65
N CYS A 65 -4.71 8.17 -5.33
CA CYS A 65 -4.68 6.91 -4.57
C CYS A 65 -6.07 6.37 -4.29
N GLN A 66 -7.02 7.25 -3.96
CA GLN A 66 -8.39 6.87 -3.63
C GLN A 66 -9.38 7.89 -4.21
N SER A 67 -10.53 7.39 -4.64
CA SER A 67 -11.65 8.20 -5.10
C SER A 67 -12.97 7.55 -4.70
N GLY A 68 -13.92 8.40 -4.32
CA GLY A 68 -15.29 8.03 -4.01
C GLY A 68 -15.82 8.77 -2.77
N PRO A 69 -17.06 8.49 -2.34
CA PRO A 69 -18.02 7.57 -2.96
C PRO A 69 -18.49 8.03 -4.36
N GLY A 70 -18.95 7.09 -5.17
CA GLY A 70 -19.33 7.34 -6.57
C GLY A 70 -18.14 7.37 -7.54
N SER A 71 -18.43 7.33 -8.85
CA SER A 71 -17.41 7.32 -9.90
C SER A 71 -17.08 8.72 -10.43
N TRP A 72 -17.95 9.69 -10.20
CA TRP A 72 -17.80 11.01 -10.80
C TRP A 72 -16.57 11.81 -10.35
N PRO A 73 -16.04 11.69 -9.11
CA PRO A 73 -14.83 12.43 -8.74
C PRO A 73 -13.63 11.98 -9.58
N SER A 74 -13.43 10.66 -9.73
CA SER A 74 -12.35 10.11 -10.57
C SER A 74 -12.61 10.36 -12.06
N GLN A 75 -13.88 10.43 -12.48
CA GLN A 75 -14.22 10.86 -13.84
C GLN A 75 -13.74 12.29 -14.10
N LEU A 76 -14.06 13.25 -13.21
CA LEU A 76 -13.61 14.63 -13.37
C LEU A 76 -12.09 14.75 -13.30
N TYR A 77 -11.44 13.99 -12.41
CA TYR A 77 -9.98 13.94 -12.37
C TYR A 77 -9.41 13.46 -13.73
N ALA A 78 -9.96 12.38 -14.29
CA ALA A 78 -9.56 11.86 -15.59
C ALA A 78 -9.73 12.88 -16.73
N GLU A 79 -10.75 13.72 -16.66
CA GLU A 79 -11.07 14.73 -17.68
C GLU A 79 -10.29 16.06 -17.51
N SER A 80 -9.76 16.35 -16.31
CA SER A 80 -9.20 17.68 -15.98
C SER A 80 -7.75 17.70 -15.49
N ALA A 81 -7.18 16.56 -15.10
CA ALA A 81 -5.80 16.50 -14.63
C ALA A 81 -4.81 16.92 -15.74
N VAL A 82 -3.96 17.90 -15.45
CA VAL A 82 -2.90 18.39 -16.34
C VAL A 82 -1.73 17.42 -16.36
N TYR A 83 -1.39 16.87 -15.19
CA TYR A 83 -0.35 15.87 -15.01
C TYR A 83 -0.98 14.60 -14.44
N PRO A 84 -1.60 13.77 -15.28
CA PRO A 84 -2.40 12.65 -14.82
C PRO A 84 -1.55 11.52 -14.23
N MET A 85 -1.87 11.11 -13.00
CA MET A 85 -1.44 9.83 -12.47
C MET A 85 -2.52 9.25 -11.57
N ALA A 86 -2.98 8.04 -11.88
CA ALA A 86 -4.06 7.42 -11.14
C ALA A 86 -4.03 5.91 -11.34
N HIS A 87 -4.37 5.12 -10.33
CA HIS A 87 -4.43 3.66 -10.47
C HIS A 87 -5.50 3.05 -9.56
N SER A 88 -6.56 2.48 -10.13
CA SER A 88 -7.58 1.75 -9.37
C SER A 88 -7.01 0.55 -8.60
N ALA A 89 -5.91 -0.05 -9.07
CA ALA A 89 -5.20 -1.10 -8.36
C ALA A 89 -4.59 -0.63 -7.03
N VAL A 90 -4.17 0.64 -6.94
CA VAL A 90 -3.64 1.22 -5.68
C VAL A 90 -4.77 1.40 -4.68
N GLN A 91 -5.94 1.85 -5.14
CA GLN A 91 -7.14 1.99 -4.32
C GLN A 91 -7.63 0.67 -3.70
N ASP A 92 -7.39 -0.47 -4.37
CA ASP A 92 -7.75 -1.79 -3.85
C ASP A 92 -6.85 -2.26 -2.69
N VAL A 93 -5.58 -1.85 -2.69
CA VAL A 93 -4.60 -2.28 -1.68
C VAL A 93 -4.30 -1.22 -0.63
N PHE A 94 -4.85 -0.01 -0.77
CA PHE A 94 -4.57 1.12 0.11
C PHE A 94 -4.83 0.79 1.58
N ALA A 95 -5.92 0.08 1.89
CA ALA A 95 -6.28 -0.32 3.26
C ALA A 95 -5.26 -1.29 3.92
N VAL A 96 -4.38 -1.91 3.15
CA VAL A 96 -3.32 -2.81 3.64
C VAL A 96 -2.01 -2.06 3.92
N ILE A 97 -1.86 -0.86 3.36
CA ILE A 97 -0.70 0.00 3.59
C ILE A 97 -0.89 0.70 4.95
N PRO A 98 0.07 0.62 5.89
CA PRO A 98 0.00 1.35 7.15
C PRO A 98 -0.01 2.85 6.89
N GLY A 99 -1.17 3.48 7.03
CA GLY A 99 -1.41 4.90 6.81
C GLY A 99 -2.90 5.19 6.69
N ASP A 100 -3.29 6.41 7.03
CA ASP A 100 -4.65 6.90 6.87
C ASP A 100 -4.56 8.38 6.53
N THR A 101 -5.65 8.96 6.04
CA THR A 101 -5.67 10.39 5.69
C THR A 101 -7.04 10.98 6.02
N ASP A 102 -7.12 12.30 6.04
CA ASP A 102 -8.39 13.01 6.22
C ASP A 102 -9.45 12.60 5.19
N TYR A 103 -9.07 12.05 4.03
CA TYR A 103 -9.99 11.50 3.04
C TYR A 103 -11.01 10.55 3.70
N ARG A 104 -10.57 9.65 4.59
CA ARG A 104 -11.46 8.69 5.27
C ARG A 104 -12.56 9.39 6.06
N ILE A 105 -12.22 10.46 6.78
CA ILE A 105 -13.18 11.19 7.61
C ILE A 105 -14.29 11.82 6.76
N PHE A 106 -13.92 12.44 5.64
CA PHE A 106 -14.86 13.08 4.71
C PHE A 106 -15.68 12.05 3.91
N SER A 107 -15.02 11.03 3.37
CA SER A 107 -15.64 10.11 2.41
C SER A 107 -16.37 8.92 3.06
N HIS A 108 -15.93 8.46 4.24
CA HIS A 108 -16.40 7.22 4.84
C HIS A 108 -17.02 7.44 6.24
N ASP A 109 -16.25 7.94 7.20
CA ASP A 109 -16.66 7.86 8.62
C ASP A 109 -17.80 8.82 8.98
N HIS A 110 -17.80 10.03 8.43
CA HIS A 110 -18.72 11.10 8.87
C HIS A 110 -19.41 11.89 7.76
N GLY A 111 -18.91 11.88 6.52
CA GLY A 111 -19.46 12.73 5.47
C GLY A 111 -20.24 12.03 4.36
N ASN A 112 -19.87 10.80 3.99
CA ASN A 112 -20.30 10.19 2.71
C ASN A 112 -20.15 11.20 1.55
N ILE A 113 -19.09 12.02 1.59
CA ILE A 113 -18.82 13.11 0.64
C ILE A 113 -17.99 12.53 -0.51
N PRO A 114 -18.38 12.74 -1.78
CA PRO A 114 -17.52 12.36 -2.92
C PRO A 114 -16.16 13.08 -2.85
N SER A 115 -15.08 12.31 -2.84
CA SER A 115 -13.75 12.80 -2.52
C SER A 115 -12.67 12.25 -3.44
N LEU A 116 -11.55 12.98 -3.53
CA LEU A 116 -10.28 12.52 -4.10
C LEU A 116 -9.21 12.51 -3.02
N ASP A 117 -8.36 11.50 -3.00
CA ASP A 117 -7.13 11.45 -2.18
C ASP A 117 -5.89 11.41 -3.09
N ILE A 118 -5.14 12.51 -3.10
CA ILE A 118 -4.01 12.72 -4.01
C ILE A 118 -2.72 12.80 -3.18
N ILE A 119 -1.76 11.91 -3.46
CA ILE A 119 -0.59 11.72 -2.60
C ILE A 119 0.72 11.70 -3.41
N PHE A 120 1.76 12.39 -2.91
CA PHE A 120 3.14 12.13 -3.34
C PHE A 120 3.64 10.83 -2.69
N LEU A 121 3.91 9.79 -3.48
CA LEU A 121 4.31 8.50 -2.93
C LEU A 121 5.82 8.23 -2.91
N LEU A 122 6.59 8.83 -3.83
CA LEU A 122 8.02 8.51 -3.98
C LEU A 122 8.91 9.42 -3.14
N GLY A 123 10.11 8.96 -2.79
CA GLY A 123 11.01 9.68 -1.89
C GLY A 123 10.62 9.51 -0.42
N GLY A 124 10.02 8.36 -0.08
CA GLY A 124 9.51 8.07 1.26
C GLY A 124 10.57 7.91 2.35
N TYR A 125 11.87 7.95 2.03
CA TYR A 125 12.98 7.74 2.98
C TYR A 125 13.02 8.76 4.13
N TYR A 126 12.50 9.97 3.92
CA TYR A 126 12.52 11.05 4.92
C TYR A 126 11.20 11.22 5.68
N TYR A 127 10.12 10.63 5.18
CA TYR A 127 8.76 10.74 5.74
C TYR A 127 8.73 10.44 7.25
N HIS A 128 8.06 11.25 8.08
CA HIS A 128 8.07 11.16 9.55
C HIS A 128 9.48 11.08 10.18
N THR A 129 10.44 11.84 9.65
CA THR A 129 11.75 12.01 10.29
C THR A 129 12.11 13.48 10.37
N SER A 130 13.08 13.81 11.23
CA SER A 130 13.64 15.18 11.28
C SER A 130 14.39 15.60 10.00
N TYR A 131 14.57 14.67 9.04
CA TYR A 131 15.15 14.95 7.73
C TYR A 131 14.11 15.30 6.65
N ASP A 132 12.82 15.31 7.00
CA ASP A 132 11.76 15.77 6.10
C ASP A 132 11.79 17.30 5.99
N THR A 133 12.71 17.79 5.16
CA THR A 133 13.02 19.21 5.01
C THR A 133 12.83 19.67 3.57
N LEU A 134 12.58 20.97 3.39
CA LEU A 134 12.25 21.56 2.08
C LEU A 134 13.31 21.28 1.00
N ASP A 135 14.59 21.15 1.36
CA ASP A 135 15.68 20.83 0.42
C ASP A 135 15.60 19.40 -0.16
N LYS A 136 14.76 18.53 0.41
CA LYS A 136 14.51 17.17 -0.11
C LYS A 136 13.42 17.10 -1.17
N LEU A 137 12.63 18.16 -1.34
CA LEU A 137 11.59 18.22 -2.35
C LEU A 137 12.21 18.32 -3.74
N LEU A 138 11.80 17.41 -4.65
CA LEU A 138 12.23 17.46 -6.04
C LEU A 138 11.74 18.77 -6.69
N PRO A 139 12.62 19.58 -7.31
CA PRO A 139 12.21 20.80 -7.98
C PRO A 139 11.10 20.58 -9.01
N GLY A 140 10.10 21.46 -9.03
CA GLY A 140 8.99 21.43 -9.97
C GLY A 140 7.76 20.64 -9.51
N ILE A 141 7.86 19.73 -8.53
CA ILE A 141 6.71 18.92 -8.10
C ILE A 141 5.58 19.77 -7.50
N MET A 142 5.94 20.82 -6.75
CA MET A 142 4.94 21.74 -6.15
C MET A 142 4.23 22.58 -7.22
N GLN A 143 4.93 22.93 -8.30
CA GLN A 143 4.31 23.62 -9.45
C GLN A 143 3.35 22.67 -10.17
N ALA A 144 3.79 21.45 -10.49
CA ALA A 144 2.95 20.45 -11.14
C ALA A 144 1.67 20.14 -10.32
N ARG A 145 1.81 19.98 -8.99
CA ARG A 145 0.69 19.84 -8.06
C ARG A 145 -0.24 21.04 -8.11
N GLY A 146 0.30 22.26 -8.08
CA GLY A 146 -0.48 23.49 -8.17
C GLY A 146 -1.29 23.58 -9.47
N ASP A 147 -0.66 23.31 -10.61
CA ASP A 147 -1.30 23.33 -11.93
C ASP A 147 -2.41 22.28 -12.03
N ASN A 148 -2.15 21.07 -11.53
CA ASN A 148 -3.11 19.97 -11.51
C ASN A 148 -4.33 20.33 -10.64
N LEU A 149 -4.08 20.75 -9.39
CA LEU A 149 -5.15 21.09 -8.44
C LEU A 149 -5.97 22.30 -8.90
N LEU A 150 -5.36 23.32 -9.51
CA LEU A 150 -6.11 24.46 -10.04
C LEU A 150 -7.08 24.04 -11.16
N SER A 151 -6.63 23.15 -12.05
CA SER A 151 -7.48 22.60 -13.12
C SER A 151 -8.63 21.77 -12.54
N ILE A 152 -8.33 20.89 -11.58
CA ILE A 152 -9.31 20.04 -10.89
C ILE A 152 -10.34 20.91 -10.14
N LEU A 153 -9.91 21.95 -9.40
CA LEU A 153 -10.82 22.86 -8.70
C LEU A 153 -11.79 23.56 -9.67
N LYS A 154 -11.33 23.97 -10.85
CA LYS A 154 -12.20 24.53 -11.89
C LYS A 154 -13.22 23.51 -12.38
N ALA A 155 -12.81 22.26 -12.60
CA ALA A 155 -13.71 21.19 -13.03
C ALA A 155 -14.77 20.86 -11.97
N PHE A 156 -14.37 20.69 -10.70
CA PHE A 156 -15.28 20.38 -9.60
C PHE A 156 -16.29 21.51 -9.35
N THR A 157 -15.83 22.76 -9.33
CA THR A 157 -16.71 23.92 -9.16
C THR A 157 -17.60 24.17 -10.38
N ASN A 158 -17.34 23.56 -11.54
CA ASN A 158 -18.24 23.63 -12.69
C ASN A 158 -19.22 22.44 -12.78
N SER A 159 -18.99 21.37 -12.03
CA SER A 159 -19.78 20.13 -12.07
C SER A 159 -21.21 20.30 -11.52
N SER A 160 -22.20 19.84 -12.29
CA SER A 160 -23.60 19.72 -11.83
C SER A 160 -23.82 18.57 -10.84
N LYS A 161 -22.84 17.68 -10.66
CA LYS A 161 -22.90 16.55 -9.71
C LYS A 161 -22.51 16.95 -8.28
N LEU A 162 -22.08 18.19 -8.06
CA LEU A 162 -21.73 18.71 -6.74
C LEU A 162 -23.01 18.99 -5.94
N LEU A 163 -23.35 18.10 -5.01
CA LEU A 163 -24.58 18.16 -4.21
C LEU A 163 -24.24 18.30 -2.73
N ASN A 164 -24.93 19.18 -1.99
CA ASN A 164 -24.78 19.29 -0.53
C ASN A 164 -25.42 18.10 0.21
N ALA A 165 -25.27 18.01 1.53
CA ALA A 165 -25.75 16.86 2.31
C ALA A 165 -27.26 16.60 2.13
N ARG A 166 -28.09 17.63 2.18
CA ARG A 166 -29.55 17.50 2.04
C ARG A 166 -29.96 17.04 0.64
N GLU A 167 -29.28 17.56 -0.38
CA GLU A 167 -29.52 17.16 -1.78
C GLU A 167 -29.11 15.70 -2.02
N ARG A 168 -28.00 15.25 -1.43
CA ARG A 168 -27.58 13.85 -1.48
C ARG A 168 -28.58 12.94 -0.78
N GLU A 169 -29.00 13.27 0.44
CA GLU A 169 -30.02 12.50 1.18
C GLU A 169 -31.34 12.42 0.41
N TYR A 170 -31.79 13.53 -0.18
CA TYR A 170 -33.00 13.54 -1.01
C TYR A 170 -32.85 12.64 -2.24
N LEU A 171 -31.70 12.69 -2.92
CA LEU A 171 -31.43 11.85 -4.08
C LEU A 171 -31.39 10.36 -3.70
N GLU A 172 -30.71 10.01 -2.61
CA GLU A 172 -30.65 8.64 -2.07
C GLU A 172 -32.05 8.11 -1.69
N ALA A 173 -32.93 8.97 -1.16
CA ALA A 173 -34.29 8.59 -0.80
C ALA A 173 -35.25 8.46 -2.00
N THR A 174 -35.05 9.25 -3.05
CA THR A 174 -35.97 9.32 -4.21
C THR A 174 -35.56 8.43 -5.36
N THR A 175 -34.26 8.14 -5.48
CA THR A 175 -33.74 7.25 -6.49
C THR A 175 -33.27 5.97 -5.81
N ASN A 176 -33.89 4.83 -6.18
CA ASN A 176 -33.30 3.50 -6.02
C ASN A 176 -32.08 3.34 -6.96
N ASP A 177 -31.39 4.44 -7.29
CA ASP A 177 -30.32 4.42 -8.27
C ASP A 177 -29.19 3.57 -7.70
N TYR A 178 -28.65 2.74 -8.57
CA TYR A 178 -27.49 1.94 -8.25
C TYR A 178 -26.43 2.87 -7.69
N LYS A 179 -26.04 2.68 -6.42
CA LYS A 179 -24.85 3.32 -5.84
C LYS A 179 -23.77 3.29 -6.91
N ASP A 180 -23.40 4.45 -7.44
CA ASP A 180 -22.49 4.55 -8.58
C ASP A 180 -21.20 3.82 -8.21
N GLU A 181 -21.07 2.58 -8.73
CA GLU A 181 -20.09 1.62 -8.26
C GLU A 181 -18.68 2.11 -8.65
N ARG A 182 -17.66 1.75 -7.86
CA ARG A 182 -16.26 2.14 -8.13
C ARG A 182 -15.90 1.92 -9.60
N ALA A 183 -15.63 3.02 -10.31
CA ALA A 183 -15.16 2.97 -11.69
C ALA A 183 -13.73 2.46 -11.77
N ILE A 184 -13.34 2.04 -12.97
CA ILE A 184 -11.96 1.69 -13.27
C ILE A 184 -11.30 2.89 -13.91
N PHE A 185 -10.19 3.31 -13.32
CA PHE A 185 -9.39 4.41 -13.81
C PHE A 185 -7.91 4.09 -13.63
N PHE A 186 -7.11 4.36 -14.66
CA PHE A 186 -5.66 4.26 -14.57
C PHE A 186 -5.00 5.15 -15.63
N ASP A 187 -3.81 5.68 -15.35
CA ASP A 187 -3.01 6.35 -16.39
C ASP A 187 -2.27 5.35 -17.28
N TYR A 188 -1.95 5.75 -18.50
CA TYR A 188 -0.99 5.07 -19.35
C TYR A 188 0.30 5.89 -19.41
N LEU A 189 1.33 5.45 -18.67
CA LEU A 189 2.66 6.08 -18.60
C LEU A 189 2.62 7.56 -18.16
N SER A 190 1.63 7.93 -17.36
CA SER A 190 1.32 9.31 -16.96
C SER A 190 1.04 10.27 -18.14
N TRP A 191 0.68 9.76 -19.32
CA TRP A 191 0.36 10.58 -20.49
C TRP A 191 -1.12 10.96 -20.56
N PHE A 192 -2.00 10.01 -20.24
CA PHE A 192 -3.46 10.20 -20.23
C PHE A 192 -4.12 9.16 -19.33
N ILE A 193 -5.36 9.42 -18.91
CA ILE A 193 -6.15 8.52 -18.07
C ILE A 193 -7.15 7.75 -18.92
N ILE A 194 -7.21 6.44 -18.70
CA ILE A 194 -8.28 5.58 -19.19
C ILE A 194 -9.29 5.44 -18.06
N PHE A 195 -10.52 5.87 -18.30
CA PHE A 195 -11.63 5.79 -17.37
C PHE A 195 -12.80 5.03 -18.00
N TYR A 196 -13.42 4.12 -17.25
CA TYR A 196 -14.70 3.52 -17.62
C TYR A 196 -15.49 3.07 -16.41
N SER A 197 -16.81 3.12 -16.54
CA SER A 197 -17.73 2.76 -15.45
C SER A 197 -17.66 1.27 -15.12
N ARG A 198 -18.12 0.92 -13.93
CA ARG A 198 -18.21 -0.47 -13.48
C ARG A 198 -19.08 -1.34 -14.38
N ARG A 199 -20.15 -0.79 -14.97
CA ARG A 199 -20.99 -1.50 -15.96
C ARG A 199 -20.21 -1.86 -17.22
N VAL A 200 -19.39 -0.94 -17.71
CA VAL A 200 -18.50 -1.20 -18.85
C VAL A 200 -17.44 -2.23 -18.47
N ALA A 201 -16.89 -2.15 -17.26
CA ALA A 201 -15.94 -3.13 -16.74
C ALA A 201 -16.56 -4.54 -16.70
N LEU A 202 -17.79 -4.70 -16.22
CA LEU A 202 -18.50 -5.98 -16.20
C LEU A 202 -18.55 -6.63 -17.58
N VAL A 203 -18.80 -5.86 -18.63
CA VAL A 203 -18.79 -6.36 -20.01
C VAL A 203 -17.37 -6.67 -20.48
N LEU A 204 -16.48 -5.67 -20.44
CA LEU A 204 -15.13 -5.78 -20.99
C LEU A 204 -14.32 -6.89 -20.32
N HIS A 205 -14.37 -6.98 -18.99
CA HIS A 205 -13.57 -7.93 -18.20
C HIS A 205 -14.13 -9.35 -18.26
N SER A 206 -15.41 -9.52 -18.61
CA SER A 206 -16.04 -10.85 -18.80
C SER A 206 -15.80 -11.45 -20.19
N ILE A 207 -15.57 -10.62 -21.21
CA ILE A 207 -15.34 -11.10 -22.59
C ILE A 207 -14.19 -12.11 -22.69
N PRO A 208 -13.00 -11.90 -22.08
CA PRO A 208 -11.89 -12.83 -22.20
C PRO A 208 -12.19 -14.24 -21.68
N ILE A 209 -12.91 -14.38 -20.56
CA ILE A 209 -13.24 -15.72 -20.04
C ILE A 209 -14.23 -16.43 -20.95
N VAL A 210 -15.18 -15.70 -21.55
CA VAL A 210 -16.09 -16.25 -22.56
C VAL A 210 -15.32 -16.71 -23.81
N ILE A 211 -14.37 -15.88 -24.29
CA ILE A 211 -13.49 -16.27 -25.41
C ILE A 211 -12.76 -17.57 -25.08
N PHE A 212 -12.12 -17.66 -23.91
CA PHE A 212 -11.38 -18.87 -23.51
C PHE A 212 -12.25 -20.14 -23.52
N LEU A 213 -13.51 -20.04 -23.04
CA LEU A 213 -14.44 -21.17 -22.99
C LEU A 213 -15.00 -21.56 -24.37
N VAL A 214 -15.22 -20.59 -25.26
CA VAL A 214 -15.84 -20.81 -26.57
C VAL A 214 -14.83 -21.21 -27.65
N MET A 215 -13.57 -20.80 -27.52
CA MET A 215 -12.53 -21.04 -28.54
C MET A 215 -12.31 -22.51 -28.93
N PRO A 216 -12.34 -23.51 -28.02
CA PRO A 216 -12.25 -24.92 -28.41
C PRO A 216 -13.34 -25.35 -29.41
N PHE A 217 -14.54 -24.77 -29.32
CA PHE A 217 -15.64 -25.05 -30.25
C PHE A 217 -15.44 -24.35 -31.60
N LEU A 218 -14.98 -23.10 -31.59
CA LEU A 218 -14.70 -22.34 -32.82
C LEU A 218 -13.57 -22.98 -33.64
N LEU A 219 -12.51 -23.43 -32.96
CA LEU A 219 -11.38 -24.11 -33.60
C LEU A 219 -11.79 -25.46 -34.19
N HIS A 220 -12.67 -26.20 -33.49
CA HIS A 220 -13.24 -27.45 -34.03
C HIS A 220 -14.11 -27.20 -35.27
N PHE A 221 -14.84 -26.08 -35.32
CA PHE A 221 -15.69 -25.74 -36.46
C PHE A 221 -14.88 -25.30 -37.69
N TRP A 222 -13.83 -24.50 -37.48
CA TRP A 222 -13.02 -23.94 -38.57
C TRP A 222 -11.98 -24.91 -39.13
N ASP A 223 -11.46 -25.81 -38.30
CA ASP A 223 -10.48 -26.82 -38.68
C ASP A 223 -11.16 -28.19 -38.68
N SER A 224 -11.46 -28.76 -39.86
CA SER A 224 -12.06 -30.11 -40.02
C SER A 224 -11.15 -31.26 -39.56
N ARG A 225 -10.18 -30.98 -38.68
CA ARG A 225 -9.37 -31.98 -38.01
C ARG A 225 -10.28 -32.78 -37.08
N SER A 226 -10.23 -34.10 -37.21
CA SER A 226 -10.91 -35.10 -36.37
C SER A 226 -10.42 -35.04 -34.91
N ARG A 227 -10.68 -33.94 -34.19
CA ARG A 227 -10.31 -33.75 -32.79
C ARG A 227 -11.50 -33.19 -32.02
N SER A 228 -11.87 -33.87 -30.95
CA SER A 228 -12.98 -33.47 -30.08
C SER A 228 -12.72 -32.12 -29.41
N CYS A 229 -13.73 -31.26 -29.32
CA CYS A 229 -13.68 -29.99 -28.59
C CYS A 229 -13.23 -30.19 -27.12
N PHE A 230 -13.65 -31.29 -26.50
CA PHE A 230 -13.25 -31.66 -25.13
C PHE A 230 -11.74 -31.91 -25.00
N ALA A 231 -11.12 -32.52 -26.01
CA ALA A 231 -9.68 -32.76 -26.00
C ALA A 231 -8.90 -31.45 -26.14
N THR A 232 -9.36 -30.53 -27.00
CA THR A 232 -8.77 -29.19 -27.15
C THR A 232 -8.93 -28.38 -25.86
N PHE A 233 -10.12 -28.38 -25.25
CA PHE A 233 -10.36 -27.71 -23.97
C PHE A 233 -9.47 -28.27 -22.86
N TYR A 234 -9.31 -29.59 -22.79
CA TYR A 234 -8.41 -30.22 -21.82
C TYR A 234 -6.95 -29.78 -22.00
N ASP A 235 -6.47 -29.65 -23.24
CA ASP A 235 -5.13 -29.11 -23.51
C ASP A 235 -4.99 -27.64 -23.10
N PHE A 236 -6.04 -26.83 -23.28
CA PHE A 236 -6.05 -25.43 -22.81
C PHE A 236 -5.96 -25.37 -21.28
N VAL A 237 -6.70 -26.23 -20.57
CA VAL A 237 -6.63 -26.34 -19.11
C VAL A 237 -5.24 -26.75 -18.64
N LYS A 238 -4.58 -27.72 -19.32
CA LYS A 238 -3.17 -28.02 -19.01
C LYS A 238 -2.28 -26.81 -19.22
N GLY A 239 -2.42 -26.12 -20.36
CA GLY A 239 -1.65 -24.90 -20.63
C GLY A 239 -1.83 -23.85 -19.54
N LEU A 240 -3.06 -23.68 -19.04
CA LEU A 240 -3.40 -22.78 -17.93
C LEU A 240 -2.69 -23.20 -16.65
N LEU A 241 -2.75 -24.48 -16.27
CA LEU A 241 -2.10 -24.99 -15.07
C LEU A 241 -0.57 -24.84 -15.15
N PHE A 242 0.04 -25.09 -16.30
CA PHE A 242 1.48 -24.91 -16.50
C PHE A 242 1.89 -23.43 -16.44
N HIS A 243 1.06 -22.53 -16.98
CA HIS A 243 1.31 -21.09 -16.89
C HIS A 243 1.15 -20.59 -15.44
N ALA A 244 0.09 -21.01 -14.76
CA ALA A 244 -0.14 -20.71 -13.34
C ALA A 244 1.00 -21.23 -12.46
N ALA A 245 1.46 -22.46 -12.67
CA ALA A 245 2.61 -23.02 -11.98
C ALA A 245 3.88 -22.18 -12.22
N GLY A 246 4.10 -21.72 -13.45
CA GLY A 246 5.21 -20.82 -13.79
C GLY A 246 5.13 -19.51 -13.01
N THR A 247 3.96 -18.85 -13.00
CA THR A 247 3.74 -17.61 -12.24
C THR A 247 3.93 -17.80 -10.74
N ILE A 248 3.45 -18.92 -10.17
CA ILE A 248 3.64 -19.25 -8.74
C ILE A 248 5.13 -19.47 -8.43
N LEU A 249 5.84 -20.25 -9.26
CA LEU A 249 7.27 -20.49 -9.09
C LEU A 249 8.09 -19.21 -9.27
N ALA A 250 7.66 -18.29 -10.14
CA ALA A 250 8.26 -16.97 -10.30
C ALA A 250 8.21 -16.12 -9.03
N ILE A 251 7.29 -16.40 -8.10
CA ILE A 251 7.19 -15.76 -6.78
C ILE A 251 7.98 -16.57 -5.75
N ILE A 252 7.83 -17.89 -5.73
CA ILE A 252 8.45 -18.77 -4.72
C ILE A 252 9.98 -18.76 -4.82
N PHE A 253 10.55 -18.85 -6.02
CA PHE A 253 12.00 -18.92 -6.20
C PHE A 253 12.75 -17.70 -5.64
N PRO A 254 12.38 -16.45 -5.96
CA PRO A 254 13.06 -15.29 -5.38
C PRO A 254 12.84 -15.18 -3.87
N VAL A 255 11.69 -15.63 -3.34
CA VAL A 255 11.45 -15.73 -1.89
C VAL A 255 12.42 -16.72 -1.24
N ILE A 256 12.62 -17.90 -1.83
CA ILE A 256 13.61 -18.87 -1.36
C ILE A 256 15.01 -18.24 -1.37
N LEU A 257 15.40 -17.58 -2.47
CA LEU A 257 16.69 -16.91 -2.55
C LEU A 257 16.85 -15.83 -1.46
N ALA A 258 15.82 -15.03 -1.22
CA ALA A 258 15.78 -14.01 -0.18
C ALA A 258 15.99 -14.61 1.22
N THR A 259 15.30 -15.71 1.53
CA THR A 259 15.46 -16.43 2.79
C THR A 259 16.84 -17.07 2.92
N VAL A 260 17.33 -17.74 1.87
CA VAL A 260 18.65 -18.39 1.84
C VAL A 260 19.76 -17.35 2.04
N ARG A 261 19.68 -16.19 1.38
CA ARG A 261 20.63 -15.07 1.53
C ARG A 261 20.84 -14.69 2.99
N LEU A 262 19.76 -14.64 3.76
CA LEU A 262 19.79 -14.20 5.15
C LEU A 262 20.48 -15.19 6.10
N PHE A 263 20.69 -16.45 5.71
CA PHE A 263 21.57 -17.37 6.45
C PHE A 263 23.06 -17.07 6.24
N PHE A 264 23.42 -16.39 5.15
CA PHE A 264 24.81 -16.07 4.79
C PHE A 264 25.14 -14.58 4.94
N SER A 265 24.15 -13.74 5.23
CA SER A 265 24.31 -12.29 5.40
C SER A 265 24.14 -11.89 6.85
N SER A 266 24.96 -10.96 7.31
CA SER A 266 24.89 -10.44 8.69
C SER A 266 23.75 -9.45 8.93
N TYR A 267 23.02 -9.05 7.88
CA TYR A 267 21.93 -8.08 7.97
C TYR A 267 20.91 -8.20 6.82
N ALA A 268 19.68 -7.75 7.12
CA ALA A 268 18.58 -7.69 6.18
C ALA A 268 18.62 -6.42 5.32
N MET A 269 17.81 -6.37 4.26
CA MET A 269 17.53 -5.16 3.49
C MET A 269 18.74 -4.51 2.78
N ASN A 270 19.72 -5.28 2.33
CA ASN A 270 20.91 -4.75 1.63
C ASN A 270 20.61 -3.95 0.34
N TRP A 271 19.38 -4.08 -0.17
CA TRP A 271 18.84 -3.33 -1.31
C TRP A 271 18.17 -2.00 -0.92
N PHE A 272 17.96 -1.70 0.37
CA PHE A 272 17.16 -0.54 0.81
C PHE A 272 17.74 0.79 0.34
N ALA A 273 19.02 1.07 0.60
CA ALA A 273 19.67 2.26 0.07
C ALA A 273 19.99 2.18 -1.44
N ARG A 274 19.88 1.00 -2.06
CA ARG A 274 20.30 0.70 -3.44
C ARG A 274 19.28 -0.22 -4.12
N PRO A 275 18.09 0.31 -4.50
CA PRO A 275 16.97 -0.50 -4.99
C PRO A 275 17.32 -1.42 -6.16
N TYR A 276 18.25 -1.00 -7.03
CA TYR A 276 18.72 -1.80 -8.17
C TYR A 276 19.28 -3.18 -7.77
N LEU A 277 19.79 -3.34 -6.54
CA LEU A 277 20.26 -4.64 -6.05
C LEU A 277 19.11 -5.63 -5.88
N ALA A 278 17.92 -5.19 -5.46
CA ALA A 278 16.75 -6.05 -5.37
C ALA A 278 16.37 -6.63 -6.75
N TYR A 279 16.35 -5.77 -7.77
CA TYR A 279 16.07 -6.20 -9.14
C TYR A 279 17.14 -7.19 -9.65
N LEU A 280 18.42 -6.88 -9.44
CA LEU A 280 19.52 -7.74 -9.87
C LEU A 280 19.47 -9.13 -9.24
N MET A 281 19.05 -9.23 -7.98
CA MET A 281 18.91 -10.51 -7.28
C MET A 281 17.65 -11.28 -7.69
N PHE A 282 16.50 -10.61 -7.66
CA PHE A 282 15.22 -11.31 -7.67
C PHE A 282 14.62 -11.48 -9.06
N VAL A 283 14.90 -10.59 -10.03
CA VAL A 283 14.39 -10.75 -11.40
C VAL A 283 14.95 -12.02 -12.08
N PRO A 284 16.28 -12.27 -12.09
CA PRO A 284 16.81 -13.46 -12.76
C PRO A 284 16.32 -14.77 -12.12
N THR A 285 16.19 -14.79 -10.80
CA THR A 285 15.64 -15.95 -10.07
C THR A 285 14.15 -16.16 -10.32
N SER A 286 13.38 -15.08 -10.40
CA SER A 286 11.97 -15.13 -10.79
C SER A 286 11.80 -15.69 -12.21
N LEU A 287 12.66 -15.27 -13.16
CA LEU A 287 12.68 -15.81 -14.52
C LEU A 287 12.98 -17.31 -14.56
N VAL A 288 13.88 -17.81 -13.70
CA VAL A 288 14.11 -19.26 -13.56
C VAL A 288 12.82 -19.96 -13.15
N GLY A 289 12.15 -19.49 -12.09
CA GLY A 289 10.86 -20.02 -11.64
C GLY A 289 9.80 -20.04 -12.75
N LEU A 290 9.69 -18.94 -13.50
CA LEU A 290 8.75 -18.79 -14.62
C LEU A 290 9.00 -19.78 -15.77
N LEU A 291 10.26 -20.12 -16.03
CA LEU A 291 10.68 -20.95 -17.17
C LEU A 291 10.77 -22.45 -16.85
N ILE A 292 10.84 -22.88 -15.59
CA ILE A 292 10.96 -24.29 -15.18
C ILE A 292 9.82 -25.18 -15.72
N PRO A 293 8.53 -24.83 -15.58
CA PRO A 293 7.46 -25.69 -16.11
C PRO A 293 7.56 -25.90 -17.63
N ARG A 294 8.19 -24.95 -18.34
CA ARG A 294 8.39 -25.02 -19.80
C ARG A 294 9.51 -25.98 -20.17
N THR A 295 10.59 -26.06 -19.39
CA THR A 295 11.65 -27.04 -19.65
C THR A 295 11.17 -28.47 -19.38
N VAL A 296 10.38 -28.67 -18.32
CA VAL A 296 9.78 -29.98 -18.02
C VAL A 296 8.80 -30.43 -19.10
N TRP A 297 7.94 -29.53 -19.61
CA TRP A 297 7.00 -29.83 -20.69
C TRP A 297 7.70 -30.30 -21.98
N ARG A 298 8.88 -29.73 -22.29
CA ARG A 298 9.69 -30.12 -23.46
C ARG A 298 10.32 -31.50 -23.35
N CYS A 299 10.56 -32.00 -22.13
CA CYS A 299 11.22 -33.28 -21.92
C CYS A 299 10.30 -34.50 -22.11
N THR A 300 9.06 -34.31 -22.58
CA THR A 300 8.15 -35.42 -22.91
C THR A 300 8.24 -35.73 -24.42
N PRO A 301 8.93 -36.81 -24.85
CA PRO A 301 9.11 -37.10 -26.26
C PRO A 301 7.88 -37.82 -26.80
N THR A 302 7.34 -37.38 -27.93
CA THR A 302 6.30 -38.14 -28.64
C THR A 302 6.55 -38.15 -30.14
N SER A 303 6.83 -39.35 -30.67
CA SER A 303 6.97 -39.72 -32.09
C SER A 303 8.31 -39.43 -32.78
N GLN A 304 8.73 -40.34 -33.67
CA GLN A 304 9.90 -40.24 -34.56
C GLN A 304 9.55 -39.65 -35.95
N ASP A 305 8.26 -39.42 -36.25
CA ASP A 305 7.81 -38.88 -37.54
C ASP A 305 7.81 -37.34 -37.59
N VAL A 306 8.58 -36.75 -38.51
CA VAL A 306 8.75 -35.29 -38.67
C VAL A 306 7.44 -34.55 -38.94
N SER A 307 6.51 -35.15 -39.69
CA SER A 307 5.19 -34.55 -39.98
C SER A 307 4.27 -34.57 -38.75
N VAL A 308 4.39 -35.59 -37.91
CA VAL A 308 3.64 -35.72 -36.64
C VAL A 308 4.22 -34.77 -35.60
N ILE A 309 5.54 -34.59 -35.56
CA ILE A 309 6.25 -33.66 -34.66
C ILE A 309 5.83 -32.22 -34.93
N ASN A 310 5.87 -31.76 -36.18
CA ASN A 310 5.47 -30.39 -36.53
C ASN A 310 4.00 -30.10 -36.17
N LYS A 311 3.13 -31.10 -36.33
CA LYS A 311 1.71 -31.00 -35.96
C LYS A 311 1.50 -30.96 -34.44
N LEU A 312 2.24 -31.77 -33.69
CA LEU A 312 2.19 -31.81 -32.23
C LEU A 312 2.76 -30.53 -31.62
N GLU A 313 3.82 -29.96 -32.22
CA GLU A 313 4.43 -28.71 -31.79
C GLU A 313 3.47 -27.52 -31.97
N ALA A 314 2.79 -27.43 -33.12
CA ALA A 314 1.76 -26.42 -33.35
C ALA A 314 0.59 -26.52 -32.36
N LEU A 315 0.11 -27.73 -32.06
CA LEU A 315 -0.94 -27.96 -31.06
C LEU A 315 -0.47 -27.60 -29.64
N SER A 316 0.80 -27.84 -29.33
CA SER A 316 1.42 -27.46 -28.07
C SER A 316 1.53 -25.93 -27.95
N GLU A 317 1.93 -25.20 -28.99
CA GLU A 317 1.95 -23.72 -28.99
C GLU A 317 0.56 -23.14 -28.72
N GLU A 318 -0.46 -23.67 -29.38
CA GLU A 318 -1.85 -23.24 -29.24
C GLU A 318 -2.39 -23.48 -27.82
N ALA A 319 -2.16 -24.67 -27.25
CA ALA A 319 -2.52 -24.97 -25.88
C ALA A 319 -1.82 -24.04 -24.87
N ARG A 320 -0.56 -23.67 -25.15
CA ARG A 320 0.22 -22.76 -24.29
C ARG A 320 -0.28 -21.33 -24.34
N PHE A 321 -0.64 -20.83 -25.53
CA PHE A 321 -1.20 -19.51 -25.70
C PHE A 321 -2.56 -19.40 -25.02
N TRP A 322 -3.50 -20.28 -25.38
CA TRP A 322 -4.85 -20.24 -24.80
C TRP A 322 -4.86 -20.56 -23.32
N GLY A 323 -3.95 -21.40 -22.84
CA GLY A 323 -3.75 -21.63 -21.42
C GLY A 323 -3.32 -20.38 -20.65
N ALA A 324 -2.32 -19.64 -21.16
CA ALA A 324 -1.89 -18.38 -20.56
C ALA A 324 -2.98 -17.29 -20.66
N PHE A 325 -3.68 -17.22 -21.79
CA PHE A 325 -4.84 -16.35 -21.97
C PHE A 325 -5.94 -16.69 -20.93
N GLY A 326 -6.25 -17.98 -20.75
CA GLY A 326 -7.20 -18.44 -19.75
C GLY A 326 -6.77 -18.08 -18.32
N PHE A 327 -5.49 -18.19 -17.99
CA PHE A 327 -4.96 -17.76 -16.68
C PHE A 327 -5.25 -16.28 -16.41
N TYR A 328 -4.87 -15.38 -17.32
CA TYR A 328 -5.13 -13.94 -17.13
C TYR A 328 -6.64 -13.63 -17.15
N ALA A 329 -7.43 -14.35 -17.94
CA ALA A 329 -8.89 -14.19 -17.98
C ALA A 329 -9.54 -14.58 -16.64
N CYS A 330 -9.08 -15.69 -16.03
CA CYS A 330 -9.49 -16.10 -14.68
C CYS A 330 -9.10 -15.05 -13.63
N VAL A 331 -7.86 -14.54 -13.67
CA VAL A 331 -7.42 -13.48 -12.72
C VAL A 331 -8.26 -12.22 -12.89
N THR A 332 -8.46 -11.75 -14.12
CA THR A 332 -9.30 -10.58 -14.43
C THR A 332 -10.73 -10.77 -13.90
N SER A 333 -11.31 -11.96 -14.13
CA SER A 333 -12.65 -12.30 -13.63
C SER A 333 -12.71 -12.38 -12.12
N ALA A 334 -11.66 -12.87 -11.46
CA ALA A 334 -11.58 -12.92 -10.00
C ALA A 334 -11.59 -11.52 -9.37
N TYR A 335 -10.82 -10.57 -9.93
CA TYR A 335 -10.87 -9.16 -9.51
C TYR A 335 -12.27 -8.56 -9.72
N LEU A 336 -12.88 -8.83 -10.87
CA LEU A 336 -14.23 -8.36 -11.19
C LEU A 336 -15.24 -8.88 -10.14
N VAL A 337 -15.26 -10.19 -9.86
CA VAL A 337 -16.17 -10.80 -8.88
C VAL A 337 -15.91 -10.29 -7.46
N ALA A 338 -14.65 -10.05 -7.11
CA ALA A 338 -14.26 -9.50 -5.80
C ALA A 338 -14.62 -8.01 -5.61
N GLY A 339 -15.13 -7.32 -6.64
CA GLY A 339 -15.44 -5.89 -6.56
C GLY A 339 -14.22 -4.98 -6.67
N LEU A 340 -13.06 -5.52 -7.06
CA LEU A 340 -11.79 -4.83 -7.11
C LEU A 340 -11.54 -4.21 -8.49
N GLY A 341 -10.90 -3.04 -8.50
CA GLY A 341 -10.59 -2.26 -9.72
C GLY A 341 -9.32 -2.69 -10.45
N GLY A 342 -8.43 -3.46 -9.81
CA GLY A 342 -7.09 -3.82 -10.29
C GLY A 342 -7.04 -4.86 -11.40
N GLY A 343 -8.18 -5.51 -11.72
CA GLY A 343 -8.30 -6.48 -12.82
C GLY A 343 -7.95 -5.90 -14.19
N PHE A 344 -7.89 -4.57 -14.33
CA PHE A 344 -7.47 -3.91 -15.56
C PHE A 344 -6.04 -4.28 -15.98
N LEU A 345 -5.13 -4.57 -15.02
CA LEU A 345 -3.74 -4.93 -15.30
C LEU A 345 -3.64 -6.18 -16.18
N THR A 346 -4.38 -7.23 -15.81
CA THR A 346 -4.44 -8.47 -16.57
C THR A 346 -5.37 -8.35 -17.79
N PHE A 347 -6.37 -7.47 -17.75
CA PHE A 347 -7.22 -7.18 -18.90
C PHE A 347 -6.45 -6.57 -20.08
N ILE A 348 -5.59 -5.57 -19.84
CA ILE A 348 -4.77 -4.97 -20.91
C ILE A 348 -3.86 -6.02 -21.55
N VAL A 349 -3.28 -6.91 -20.74
CA VAL A 349 -2.50 -8.05 -21.24
C VAL A 349 -3.33 -8.92 -22.18
N LEU A 350 -4.55 -9.28 -21.80
CA LEU A 350 -5.46 -10.10 -22.64
C LEU A 350 -5.80 -9.41 -23.96
N VAL A 351 -6.10 -8.10 -23.91
CA VAL A 351 -6.42 -7.30 -25.11
C VAL A 351 -5.24 -7.28 -26.08
N SER A 352 -4.00 -7.21 -25.58
CA SER A 352 -2.78 -7.27 -26.41
C SER A 352 -2.42 -8.68 -26.88
N MET A 353 -2.77 -9.72 -26.12
CA MET A 353 -2.46 -11.11 -26.46
C MET A 353 -3.23 -11.62 -27.70
N LEU A 354 -4.49 -11.20 -27.90
CA LEU A 354 -5.27 -11.61 -29.07
C LEU A 354 -4.66 -11.16 -30.41
N PRO A 355 -4.36 -9.86 -30.65
CA PRO A 355 -3.71 -9.43 -31.88
C PRO A 355 -2.29 -10.00 -32.00
N ALA A 356 -1.56 -10.18 -30.89
CA ALA A 356 -0.27 -10.87 -30.87
C ALA A 356 -0.38 -12.29 -31.45
N TRP A 357 -1.38 -13.06 -31.03
CA TRP A 357 -1.61 -14.42 -31.54
C TRP A 357 -2.02 -14.44 -33.02
N ILE A 358 -2.84 -13.48 -33.45
CA ILE A 358 -3.23 -13.35 -34.86
C ILE A 358 -1.99 -13.07 -35.72
N PHE A 359 -1.17 -12.10 -35.33
CA PHE A 359 0.05 -11.74 -36.07
C PHE A 359 1.08 -12.86 -36.08
N PHE A 360 1.24 -13.57 -34.96
CA PHE A 360 2.03 -14.79 -34.88
C PHE A 360 1.53 -15.84 -35.88
N SER A 361 0.23 -16.15 -35.84
CA SER A 361 -0.38 -17.17 -36.71
C SER A 361 -0.28 -16.83 -38.19
N LEU A 362 -0.43 -15.56 -38.57
CA LEU A 362 -0.24 -15.09 -39.94
C LEU A 362 1.23 -15.20 -40.36
N SER A 363 2.17 -14.80 -39.50
CA SER A 363 3.60 -14.90 -39.78
C SER A 363 4.04 -16.36 -39.96
N VAL A 364 3.53 -17.30 -39.18
CA VAL A 364 3.88 -18.72 -39.33
C VAL A 364 3.43 -19.25 -40.69
N LYS A 365 2.22 -18.87 -41.15
CA LYS A 365 1.70 -19.28 -42.48
C LYS A 365 2.53 -18.73 -43.65
N SER A 366 3.10 -17.54 -43.53
CA SER A 366 3.82 -16.88 -44.62
C SER A 366 5.27 -17.33 -44.80
N TYR A 367 5.92 -17.87 -43.74
CA TYR A 367 7.37 -18.13 -43.74
C TYR A 367 7.75 -19.62 -43.65
N ASP A 368 6.78 -20.54 -43.62
CA ASP A 368 6.90 -22.02 -43.70
C ASP A 368 7.93 -22.69 -42.74
N HIS A 369 8.47 -21.94 -41.77
CA HIS A 369 9.47 -22.40 -40.82
C HIS A 369 9.19 -21.91 -39.39
N LEU A 370 8.62 -22.82 -38.58
CA LEU A 370 8.41 -22.64 -37.14
C LEU A 370 9.70 -22.35 -36.34
N GLN A 371 10.86 -22.76 -36.87
CA GLN A 371 12.16 -22.58 -36.21
C GLN A 371 12.78 -21.19 -36.42
N SER A 372 12.15 -20.32 -37.21
CA SER A 372 12.62 -18.94 -37.39
C SER A 372 12.25 -18.10 -36.16
N PRO A 373 13.11 -17.15 -35.71
CA PRO A 373 12.74 -16.20 -34.65
C PRO A 373 11.74 -15.15 -35.14
N ARG A 374 11.49 -15.03 -36.45
CA ARG A 374 10.65 -13.96 -37.04
C ARG A 374 9.19 -13.97 -36.54
N PRO A 375 8.47 -15.11 -36.48
CA PRO A 375 7.10 -15.12 -35.94
C PRO A 375 7.03 -14.64 -34.49
N ALA A 376 8.05 -14.94 -33.67
CA ALA A 376 8.12 -14.44 -32.30
C ALA A 376 8.22 -12.90 -32.26
N VAL A 377 8.92 -12.27 -33.21
CA VAL A 377 8.95 -10.80 -33.31
C VAL A 377 7.55 -10.24 -33.60
N PHE A 378 6.81 -10.84 -34.54
CA PHE A 378 5.43 -10.43 -34.84
C PHE A 378 4.45 -10.68 -33.69
N TYR A 379 4.72 -11.65 -32.82
CA TYR A 379 3.99 -11.85 -31.57
C TYR A 379 4.29 -10.75 -30.55
N VAL A 380 5.55 -10.32 -30.43
CA VAL A 380 5.96 -9.33 -29.42
C VAL A 380 5.47 -7.92 -29.75
N ILE A 381 5.41 -7.53 -31.03
CA ILE A 381 5.05 -6.15 -31.42
C ILE A 381 3.71 -5.69 -30.80
N PRO A 382 2.59 -6.43 -30.88
CA PRO A 382 1.33 -6.01 -30.27
C PRO A 382 1.34 -6.04 -28.73
N LEU A 383 2.29 -6.73 -28.11
CA LEU A 383 2.47 -6.77 -26.66
C LEU A 383 3.23 -5.55 -26.13
N ILE A 384 4.00 -4.84 -26.94
CA ILE A 384 4.84 -3.71 -26.48
C ILE A 384 4.06 -2.73 -25.59
N PRO A 385 2.87 -2.24 -25.95
CA PRO A 385 2.14 -1.29 -25.12
C PRO A 385 1.82 -1.84 -23.72
N CYS A 386 1.32 -3.07 -23.62
CA CYS A 386 0.98 -3.67 -22.33
C CYS A 386 2.24 -3.97 -21.50
N LEU A 387 3.33 -4.41 -22.15
CA LEU A 387 4.58 -4.73 -21.46
C LEU A 387 5.27 -3.47 -20.93
N THR A 388 5.33 -2.40 -21.71
CA THR A 388 5.86 -1.11 -21.28
C THR A 388 5.07 -0.59 -20.08
N TYR A 389 3.74 -0.67 -20.13
CA TYR A 389 2.89 -0.28 -19.01
C TYR A 389 3.12 -1.15 -17.76
N SER A 390 3.16 -2.48 -17.91
CA SER A 390 3.44 -3.39 -16.79
C SER A 390 4.79 -3.10 -16.13
N VAL A 391 5.83 -2.80 -16.91
CA VAL A 391 7.16 -2.44 -16.38
C VAL A 391 7.12 -1.12 -15.64
N TYR A 392 6.48 -0.09 -16.22
CA TYR A 392 6.30 1.21 -15.59
C TYR A 392 5.56 1.10 -14.24
N PHE A 393 4.37 0.49 -14.24
CA PHE A 393 3.53 0.39 -13.05
C PHE A 393 4.19 -0.49 -11.98
N SER A 394 4.74 -1.65 -12.38
CA SER A 394 5.41 -2.54 -11.42
C SER A 394 6.67 -1.90 -10.83
N GLY A 395 7.45 -1.18 -11.63
CA GLY A 395 8.63 -0.46 -11.16
C GLY A 395 8.27 0.63 -10.15
N PHE A 396 7.20 1.39 -10.40
CA PHE A 396 6.66 2.36 -9.45
C PHE A 396 6.27 1.71 -8.13
N VAL A 397 5.47 0.63 -8.17
CA VAL A 397 5.01 -0.08 -6.96
C VAL A 397 6.18 -0.67 -6.18
N ILE A 398 7.16 -1.28 -6.85
CA ILE A 398 8.34 -1.86 -6.17
C ILE A 398 9.20 -0.76 -5.56
N GLN A 399 9.38 0.37 -6.22
CA GLN A 399 10.15 1.50 -5.68
C GLN A 399 9.47 2.06 -4.41
N PHE A 400 8.17 2.31 -4.47
CA PHE A 400 7.38 2.72 -3.30
C PHE A 400 7.50 1.69 -2.16
N LEU A 401 7.34 0.40 -2.48
CA LEU A 401 7.44 -0.68 -1.51
C LEU A 401 8.80 -0.69 -0.82
N ILE A 402 9.90 -0.61 -1.58
CA ILE A 402 11.27 -0.59 -1.05
C ILE A 402 11.46 0.56 -0.05
N GLU A 403 10.98 1.76 -0.38
CA GLU A 403 11.09 2.94 0.49
C GLU A 403 10.31 2.76 1.80
N LYS A 404 9.16 2.09 1.75
CA LYS A 404 8.32 1.83 2.93
C LYS A 404 8.80 0.66 3.79
N MET A 405 9.70 -0.19 3.31
CA MET A 405 10.24 -1.31 4.11
C MET A 405 11.04 -0.84 5.33
N GLY A 406 11.51 0.42 5.36
CA GLY A 406 12.12 1.02 6.55
C GLY A 406 11.14 1.34 7.69
N MET A 407 9.83 1.10 7.50
CA MET A 407 8.76 1.39 8.45
C MET A 407 7.71 0.28 8.57
N ILE A 408 7.94 -0.90 7.99
CA ILE A 408 6.92 -1.96 7.94
C ILE A 408 6.54 -2.51 9.33
N GLY A 409 7.42 -2.32 10.32
CA GLY A 409 7.14 -2.70 11.71
C GLY A 409 7.34 -4.17 12.04
N PHE A 410 6.74 -4.60 13.17
CA PHE A 410 7.13 -5.77 13.95
C PHE A 410 6.51 -7.10 13.50
N LEU A 411 7.38 -8.09 13.27
CA LEU A 411 7.15 -9.50 13.57
C LEU A 411 8.24 -9.95 14.56
N PRO A 412 7.94 -10.78 15.59
CA PRO A 412 8.94 -11.24 16.54
C PRO A 412 10.06 -12.02 15.85
N PRO A 413 11.31 -11.92 16.36
CA PRO A 413 12.38 -12.81 15.92
C PRO A 413 11.98 -14.29 16.10
N PRO A 414 12.36 -15.19 15.18
CA PRO A 414 13.20 -14.94 14.01
C PRO A 414 12.46 -14.39 12.79
N TYR A 415 11.12 -14.44 12.77
CA TYR A 415 10.33 -14.16 11.57
C TYR A 415 10.49 -12.74 11.03
N GLY A 416 10.50 -11.74 11.91
CA GLY A 416 10.65 -10.33 11.52
C GLY A 416 11.91 -10.02 10.71
N TYR A 417 12.98 -10.79 10.90
CA TYR A 417 14.23 -10.61 10.17
C TYR A 417 14.10 -10.87 8.66
N TYR A 418 13.19 -11.76 8.26
CA TYR A 418 13.02 -12.20 6.87
C TYR A 418 11.98 -11.40 6.10
N VAL A 419 11.05 -10.75 6.79
CA VAL A 419 9.80 -10.25 6.21
C VAL A 419 10.03 -9.23 5.12
N THR A 420 10.86 -8.22 5.35
CA THR A 420 11.13 -7.16 4.36
C THR A 420 11.70 -7.73 3.05
N ASP A 421 12.62 -8.68 3.16
CA ASP A 421 13.26 -9.32 2.01
C ASP A 421 12.30 -10.25 1.27
N VAL A 422 11.47 -11.00 2.00
CA VAL A 422 10.43 -11.87 1.44
C VAL A 422 9.38 -11.04 0.69
N VAL A 423 8.91 -9.94 1.27
CA VAL A 423 7.89 -9.07 0.67
C VAL A 423 8.40 -8.44 -0.62
N VAL A 424 9.62 -7.88 -0.62
CA VAL A 424 10.22 -7.30 -1.83
C VAL A 424 10.50 -8.36 -2.90
N ALA A 425 11.01 -9.54 -2.51
CA ALA A 425 11.24 -10.64 -3.44
C ALA A 425 9.94 -11.16 -4.08
N ALA A 426 8.87 -11.30 -3.28
CA ALA A 426 7.56 -11.73 -3.77
C ALA A 426 6.96 -10.68 -4.72
N ALA A 427 7.04 -9.39 -4.39
CA ALA A 427 6.58 -8.30 -5.24
C ALA A 427 7.31 -8.27 -6.60
N ILE A 428 8.64 -8.42 -6.60
CA ILE A 428 9.44 -8.55 -7.83
C ILE A 428 9.06 -9.81 -8.61
N GLY A 429 8.73 -10.91 -7.91
CA GLY A 429 8.24 -12.14 -8.53
C GLY A 429 6.92 -11.95 -9.28
N VAL A 430 5.94 -11.30 -8.62
CA VAL A 430 4.65 -10.94 -9.24
C VAL A 430 4.86 -10.02 -10.43
N ALA A 431 5.67 -8.96 -10.27
CA ALA A 431 6.00 -8.02 -11.33
C ALA A 431 6.65 -8.71 -12.54
N THR A 432 7.62 -9.60 -12.30
CA THR A 432 8.28 -10.37 -13.36
C THR A 432 7.28 -11.28 -14.09
N GLY A 433 6.36 -11.90 -13.35
CA GLY A 433 5.25 -12.66 -13.91
C GLY A 433 4.36 -11.82 -14.83
N LEU A 434 3.98 -10.60 -14.43
CA LEU A 434 3.19 -9.68 -15.26
C LEU A 434 3.95 -9.14 -16.47
N CYS A 435 5.23 -8.81 -16.31
CA CYS A 435 6.08 -8.23 -17.36
C CYS A 435 6.59 -9.25 -18.38
N VAL A 436 6.80 -10.51 -17.99
CA VAL A 436 7.42 -11.52 -18.86
C VAL A 436 6.47 -12.66 -19.17
N GLY A 437 5.50 -12.95 -18.29
CA GLY A 437 4.49 -13.99 -18.48
C GLY A 437 3.80 -13.95 -19.85
N PRO A 438 3.34 -12.80 -20.38
CA PRO A 438 2.68 -12.74 -21.70
C PRO A 438 3.57 -13.15 -22.87
N LEU A 439 4.90 -13.09 -22.70
CA LEU A 439 5.89 -13.53 -23.71
C LEU A 439 6.09 -15.05 -23.70
N ILE A 440 5.86 -15.68 -22.55
CA ILE A 440 6.19 -17.10 -22.33
C ILE A 440 5.53 -18.05 -23.34
N PRO A 441 4.25 -17.92 -23.74
CA PRO A 441 3.61 -18.89 -24.62
C PRO A 441 4.42 -19.21 -25.89
N VAL A 442 4.98 -18.18 -26.53
CA VAL A 442 5.72 -18.26 -27.80
C VAL A 442 7.23 -18.15 -27.58
N CYS A 443 7.70 -17.16 -26.82
CA CYS A 443 9.12 -16.87 -26.69
C CYS A 443 9.86 -17.89 -25.81
N SER A 444 9.14 -18.66 -24.97
CA SER A 444 9.78 -19.70 -24.14
C SER A 444 10.49 -20.76 -24.95
N HIS A 445 10.14 -20.94 -26.22
CA HIS A 445 10.89 -21.84 -27.09
C HIS A 445 12.40 -21.49 -27.12
N TRP A 446 12.72 -20.20 -27.08
CA TRP A 446 14.08 -19.69 -27.12
C TRP A 446 14.66 -19.48 -25.73
N LEU A 447 13.83 -19.07 -24.77
CA LEU A 447 14.25 -18.69 -23.42
C LEU A 447 14.39 -19.89 -22.46
N ALA A 448 13.58 -20.93 -22.60
CA ALA A 448 13.59 -22.11 -21.73
C ALA A 448 14.66 -23.14 -22.18
N ARG A 449 15.91 -22.69 -22.35
CA ARG A 449 17.06 -23.56 -22.60
C ARG A 449 17.84 -23.75 -21.31
N PHE A 450 18.37 -24.95 -21.08
CA PHE A 450 19.16 -25.25 -19.87
C PHE A 450 20.34 -24.29 -19.67
N SER A 451 21.04 -23.89 -20.75
CA SER A 451 22.13 -22.92 -20.68
C SER A 451 21.68 -21.52 -20.21
N ILE A 452 20.48 -21.08 -20.60
CA ILE A 452 19.91 -19.79 -20.16
C ILE A 452 19.49 -19.88 -18.70
N LEU A 453 18.83 -20.96 -18.29
CA LEU A 453 18.49 -21.19 -16.88
C LEU A 453 19.75 -21.20 -15.99
N GLN A 454 20.79 -21.86 -16.45
CA GLN A 454 22.08 -21.91 -15.75
C GLN A 454 22.72 -20.51 -15.67
N LEU A 455 22.69 -19.73 -16.76
CA LEU A 455 23.17 -18.34 -16.75
C LEU A 455 22.40 -17.48 -15.74
N LEU A 456 21.06 -17.55 -15.74
CA LEU A 456 20.21 -16.80 -14.80
C LEU A 456 20.49 -17.20 -13.35
N LEU A 457 20.70 -18.49 -13.08
CA LEU A 457 21.06 -18.98 -11.76
C LEU A 457 22.45 -18.46 -11.32
N HIS A 458 23.45 -18.50 -12.21
CA HIS A 458 24.78 -17.95 -11.91
C HIS A 458 24.73 -16.45 -11.64
N VAL A 459 23.97 -15.68 -12.44
CA VAL A 459 23.75 -14.25 -12.22
C VAL A 459 23.10 -14.01 -10.86
N SER A 460 22.11 -14.83 -10.49
CA SER A 460 21.43 -14.72 -9.19
C SER A 460 22.36 -14.99 -8.01
N VAL A 461 23.20 -16.03 -8.10
CA VAL A 461 24.19 -16.37 -7.06
C VAL A 461 25.25 -15.28 -6.94
N LEU A 462 25.74 -14.76 -8.08
CA LEU A 462 26.69 -13.65 -8.10
C LEU A 462 26.08 -12.37 -7.51
N ALA A 463 24.84 -12.04 -7.89
CA ALA A 463 24.10 -10.90 -7.37
C ALA A 463 23.93 -11.01 -5.85
N LEU A 464 23.57 -12.20 -5.35
CA LEU A 464 23.49 -12.48 -3.92
C LEU A 464 24.82 -12.21 -3.21
N ALA A 465 25.94 -12.72 -3.76
CA ALA A 465 27.27 -12.53 -3.19
C ALA A 465 27.74 -11.07 -3.21
N LEU A 466 27.43 -10.32 -4.27
CA LEU A 466 27.76 -8.88 -4.36
C LEU A 466 26.88 -8.05 -3.41
N SER A 467 25.60 -8.39 -3.33
CA SER A 467 24.66 -7.69 -2.47
C SER A 467 24.99 -7.87 -0.98
N SER A 468 25.53 -9.01 -0.56
CA SER A 468 25.86 -9.28 0.85
C SER A 468 27.00 -8.40 1.38
N GLN A 469 27.76 -7.76 0.49
CA GLN A 469 28.81 -6.79 0.81
C GLN A 469 28.29 -5.35 0.93
N CYS A 470 27.04 -5.10 0.52
CA CYS A 470 26.46 -3.76 0.50
C CYS A 470 25.75 -3.46 1.82
N PHE A 471 26.19 -2.40 2.51
CA PHE A 471 25.51 -1.93 3.70
C PHE A 471 24.07 -1.44 3.38
N PRO A 472 23.05 -1.78 4.19
CA PRO A 472 21.64 -1.51 3.86
C PRO A 472 21.26 -0.03 3.80
N TYR A 473 21.94 0.82 4.56
CA TYR A 473 21.54 2.20 4.82
C TYR A 473 22.53 3.22 4.25
N SER A 474 22.06 4.45 4.08
CA SER A 474 22.88 5.60 3.69
C SER A 474 22.32 6.90 4.28
N ASN A 475 23.01 8.03 4.08
CA ASN A 475 22.47 9.34 4.47
C ASN A 475 21.19 9.73 3.73
N LEU A 476 20.94 9.13 2.55
CA LEU A 476 19.72 9.36 1.76
C LEU A 476 18.63 8.31 2.04
N ALA A 477 18.99 7.20 2.70
CA ALA A 477 18.09 6.13 3.09
C ALA A 477 18.47 5.67 4.52
N PRO A 478 18.21 6.50 5.54
CA PRO A 478 18.67 6.23 6.89
C PRO A 478 17.87 5.10 7.55
N LYS A 479 18.51 4.41 8.51
CA LYS A 479 17.80 3.53 9.44
C LYS A 479 16.92 4.37 10.35
N ARG A 480 15.70 3.89 10.63
CA ARG A 480 14.75 4.57 11.49
C ARG A 480 14.70 3.95 12.87
N VAL A 481 14.57 4.82 13.86
CA VAL A 481 14.41 4.45 15.27
C VAL A 481 13.36 5.36 15.89
N VAL A 482 12.58 4.82 16.80
CA VAL A 482 11.68 5.61 17.63
C VAL A 482 12.34 5.78 18.99
N PHE A 483 12.39 7.01 19.46
CA PHE A 483 12.94 7.40 20.74
C PHE A 483 11.87 8.06 21.60
N GLN A 484 11.72 7.60 22.84
CA GLN A 484 10.76 8.16 23.78
C GLN A 484 11.43 8.39 25.14
N HIS A 485 11.24 9.58 25.72
CA HIS A 485 11.55 9.82 27.13
C HIS A 485 10.26 9.68 27.94
N THR A 486 10.24 8.71 28.85
CA THR A 486 9.08 8.41 29.71
C THR A 486 9.36 8.88 31.13
N LEU A 487 8.43 9.65 31.68
CA LEU A 487 8.42 10.08 33.07
C LEU A 487 7.20 9.46 33.75
N VAL A 488 7.43 8.78 34.87
CA VAL A 488 6.36 8.25 35.71
C VAL A 488 6.29 9.11 36.96
N THR A 489 5.14 9.71 37.20
CA THR A 489 4.90 10.61 38.34
C THR A 489 3.87 10.00 39.30
N THR A 490 3.97 10.33 40.59
CA THR A 490 2.91 10.01 41.58
C THR A 490 1.87 11.10 41.70
N ASP A 491 2.29 12.35 41.47
CA ASP A 491 1.49 13.56 41.56
C ASP A 491 2.07 14.62 40.60
N ALA A 492 1.60 15.86 40.71
CA ALA A 492 2.07 16.95 39.88
C ALA A 492 3.58 17.26 40.03
N ASN A 493 4.25 16.92 41.14
CA ASN A 493 5.58 17.48 41.44
C ASN A 493 6.66 16.42 41.63
N ARG A 494 6.29 15.14 41.66
CA ARG A 494 7.19 14.05 42.02
C ARG A 494 7.32 13.02 40.91
N ILE A 495 8.51 12.96 40.33
CA ILE A 495 8.93 11.90 39.41
C ILE A 495 9.42 10.70 40.23
N VAL A 496 8.83 9.53 39.97
CA VAL A 496 9.20 8.24 40.57
C VAL A 496 10.19 7.50 39.68
N ASN A 497 10.00 7.58 38.36
CA ASN A 497 10.85 6.89 37.40
C ASN A 497 11.04 7.74 36.15
N SER A 498 12.22 7.65 35.55
CA SER A 498 12.58 8.33 34.31
C SER A 498 13.39 7.37 33.46
N SER A 499 12.96 7.18 32.21
CA SER A 499 13.58 6.20 31.32
C SER A 499 13.49 6.61 29.86
N TYR A 500 14.49 6.24 29.08
CA TYR A 500 14.45 6.28 27.64
C TYR A 500 13.99 4.93 27.07
N GLY A 501 13.06 4.98 26.11
CA GLY A 501 12.65 3.85 25.29
C GLY A 501 13.22 3.99 23.88
N PHE A 502 13.73 2.89 23.33
CA PHE A 502 14.12 2.77 21.93
C PHE A 502 13.36 1.64 21.26
N ALA A 503 12.88 1.88 20.05
CA ALA A 503 12.29 0.87 19.18
C ALA A 503 12.84 0.96 17.76
N VAL A 504 12.83 -0.17 17.04
CA VAL A 504 13.12 -0.22 15.60
C VAL A 504 11.85 -0.49 14.81
N LEU A 505 11.82 0.01 13.57
CA LEU A 505 10.67 -0.08 12.65
C LEU A 505 10.94 -0.96 11.41
N ASP A 506 12.09 -1.63 11.38
CA ASP A 506 12.54 -2.46 10.27
C ASP A 506 13.20 -3.77 10.78
N SER A 507 13.57 -4.65 9.84
CA SER A 507 14.10 -5.99 10.12
C SER A 507 15.44 -6.02 10.87
N ASN A 508 16.23 -4.94 10.85
CA ASN A 508 17.53 -4.89 11.50
C ASN A 508 17.39 -4.43 12.97
N SER A 509 17.88 -5.25 13.88
CA SER A 509 17.71 -5.11 15.34
C SER A 509 18.39 -3.87 15.96
N LEU A 510 18.08 -3.61 17.23
CA LEU A 510 18.87 -2.66 18.04
C LEU A 510 20.32 -3.15 18.24
N SER A 511 20.56 -4.46 18.28
CA SER A 511 21.92 -5.01 18.30
C SER A 511 22.69 -4.68 17.04
N PHE A 512 22.04 -4.74 15.87
CA PHE A 512 22.62 -4.23 14.64
C PHE A 512 22.93 -2.73 14.77
N LEU A 513 21.99 -1.92 15.25
CA LEU A 513 22.18 -0.48 15.40
C LEU A 513 23.40 -0.16 16.26
N PHE A 514 23.50 -0.72 17.47
CA PHE A 514 24.59 -0.40 18.40
C PHE A 514 25.95 -0.95 17.94
N LYS A 515 25.98 -2.01 17.12
CA LYS A 515 27.21 -2.49 16.49
C LYS A 515 27.76 -1.48 15.47
N TYR A 516 26.89 -0.85 14.67
CA TYR A 516 27.30 0.04 13.58
C TYR A 516 27.23 1.53 13.93
N ALA A 517 26.61 1.89 15.05
CA ALA A 517 26.55 3.24 15.60
C ALA A 517 26.80 3.19 17.14
N PRO A 518 28.02 2.81 17.57
CA PRO A 518 28.34 2.61 18.98
C PRO A 518 28.23 3.90 19.82
N GLU A 519 28.28 5.07 19.19
CA GLU A 519 28.07 6.37 19.83
C GLU A 519 26.67 6.49 20.43
N VAL A 520 25.65 5.90 19.78
CA VAL A 520 24.28 5.89 20.29
C VAL A 520 24.23 5.10 21.60
N ALA A 521 24.82 3.91 21.64
CA ALA A 521 24.89 3.10 22.85
C ALA A 521 25.64 3.82 23.98
N LYS A 522 26.77 4.48 23.66
CA LYS A 522 27.55 5.29 24.63
C LYS A 522 26.75 6.47 25.19
N GLY A 523 25.96 7.14 24.35
CA GLY A 523 25.11 8.25 24.78
C GLY A 523 23.98 7.82 25.71
N LEU A 524 23.46 6.61 25.52
CA LEU A 524 22.40 6.03 26.37
C LEU A 524 22.92 5.36 27.64
N TYR A 525 24.17 4.90 27.62
CA TYR A 525 24.70 4.04 28.66
C TYR A 525 26.09 4.51 29.12
N THR A 526 26.16 5.14 30.29
CA THR A 526 27.35 5.85 30.76
C THR A 526 28.31 5.03 31.64
N GLY A 527 28.36 3.68 31.60
CA GLY A 527 29.31 3.00 32.50
C GLY A 527 29.61 1.50 32.45
N LYS A 528 28.91 0.64 31.67
CA LYS A 528 29.31 -0.78 31.46
C LYS A 528 29.06 -1.21 30.01
N GLU A 529 29.67 -2.30 29.55
CA GLU A 529 29.29 -2.90 28.27
C GLU A 529 27.82 -3.35 28.31
N LEU A 530 27.06 -3.01 27.27
CA LEU A 530 25.64 -3.36 27.17
C LEU A 530 25.50 -4.86 26.89
N SER A 531 24.95 -5.62 27.84
CA SER A 531 24.51 -6.99 27.58
C SER A 531 23.03 -7.00 27.19
N PHE A 532 22.72 -7.46 25.98
CA PHE A 532 21.35 -7.61 25.49
C PHE A 532 20.55 -8.69 26.22
N GLU A 533 21.23 -9.66 26.88
CA GLU A 533 20.57 -10.71 27.67
C GLU A 533 20.01 -10.18 29.00
N THR A 534 20.57 -9.08 29.50
CA THR A 534 20.17 -8.45 30.77
C THR A 534 19.51 -7.08 30.57
N ALA A 535 19.24 -6.68 29.32
CA ALA A 535 18.68 -5.37 29.03
C ALA A 535 17.17 -5.36 29.35
N ASP A 536 16.71 -4.31 30.02
CA ASP A 536 15.29 -4.17 30.35
C ASP A 536 14.48 -4.01 29.07
N MET A 537 13.63 -5.01 28.78
CA MET A 537 12.68 -4.93 27.67
C MET A 537 11.58 -3.94 28.04
N SER A 538 11.29 -3.01 27.14
CA SER A 538 10.18 -2.08 27.34
C SER A 538 8.86 -2.80 27.01
N SER A 539 7.91 -2.78 27.96
CA SER A 539 6.57 -3.34 27.73
C SER A 539 5.82 -2.50 26.70
N ARG A 540 4.94 -3.14 25.92
CA ARG A 540 4.11 -2.47 24.91
C ARG A 540 3.27 -1.34 25.52
N GLU A 541 2.86 -1.50 26.76
CA GLU A 541 2.12 -0.50 27.56
C GLU A 541 2.88 0.82 27.73
N THR A 542 4.22 0.80 27.70
CA THR A 542 5.01 2.03 27.81
C THR A 542 4.92 2.92 26.55
N TRP A 543 4.40 2.39 25.44
CA TRP A 543 4.24 3.10 24.17
C TRP A 543 2.76 3.44 23.86
N LEU A 544 1.88 3.42 24.87
CA LEU A 544 0.46 3.71 24.65
C LEU A 544 0.22 5.08 24.03
N GLY A 545 1.09 6.07 24.28
CA GLY A 545 1.02 7.43 23.71
C GLY A 545 0.97 7.47 22.17
N SER A 546 1.51 6.45 21.50
CA SER A 546 1.49 6.32 20.04
C SER A 546 0.63 5.16 19.53
N PHE A 547 -0.25 4.58 20.35
CA PHE A 547 -1.17 3.52 19.89
C PHE A 547 -2.06 4.01 18.73
N PRO A 548 -2.45 3.21 17.72
CA PRO A 548 -1.96 1.88 17.40
C PRO A 548 -0.61 1.83 16.67
N VAL A 549 0.04 2.96 16.35
CA VAL A 549 1.39 2.96 15.71
C VAL A 549 2.41 2.19 16.56
N SER A 550 2.26 2.20 17.89
CA SER A 550 3.08 1.38 18.79
C SER A 550 3.01 -0.14 18.53
N LEU A 551 2.00 -0.64 17.81
CA LEU A 551 1.94 -2.03 17.35
C LEU A 551 2.99 -2.35 16.27
N LEU A 552 3.50 -1.34 15.57
CA LEU A 552 4.57 -1.50 14.59
C LEU A 552 5.95 -1.57 15.26
N PHE A 553 6.07 -1.23 16.55
CA PHE A 553 7.35 -1.17 17.23
C PHE A 553 7.90 -2.55 17.52
N SER A 554 9.15 -2.77 17.13
CA SER A 554 9.85 -4.03 17.33
C SER A 554 11.06 -3.87 18.24
N GLN A 555 11.34 -4.91 19.03
CA GLN A 555 12.56 -5.07 19.84
C GLN A 555 12.83 -3.83 20.71
N THR A 556 11.90 -3.53 21.61
CA THR A 556 11.93 -2.33 22.46
C THR A 556 12.85 -2.49 23.66
N LEU A 557 13.83 -1.59 23.80
CA LEU A 557 14.72 -1.53 24.95
C LEU A 557 14.46 -0.30 25.80
N LYS A 558 14.60 -0.47 27.11
CA LYS A 558 14.45 0.58 28.12
C LYS A 558 15.79 0.86 28.79
N PHE A 559 16.10 2.14 28.96
CA PHE A 559 17.32 2.62 29.60
C PHE A 559 16.98 3.61 30.71
N PRO A 560 17.70 3.62 31.84
CA PRO A 560 17.50 4.61 32.89
C PRO A 560 17.88 6.01 32.37
N ALA A 561 17.08 7.02 32.69
CA ALA A 561 17.30 8.40 32.29
C ALA A 561 17.32 9.33 33.50
N ARG A 562 18.23 10.31 33.52
CA ARG A 562 18.23 11.34 34.57
C ARG A 562 17.00 12.22 34.43
N SER A 563 16.33 12.52 35.55
CA SER A 563 15.13 13.37 35.59
C SER A 563 15.44 14.85 35.83
N ASP A 564 16.64 15.19 36.31
CA ASP A 564 16.98 16.55 36.78
C ASP A 564 16.79 17.64 35.71
N GLY A 565 16.97 17.31 34.43
CA GLY A 565 16.84 18.25 33.32
C GLY A 565 15.41 18.70 33.05
N ILE A 566 14.42 17.85 33.35
CA ILE A 566 13.02 18.14 33.01
C ILE A 566 12.40 19.16 33.98
N PHE A 567 12.84 19.17 35.24
CA PHE A 567 12.42 20.15 36.25
C PHE A 567 12.83 21.60 35.92
N LYS A 568 13.73 21.79 34.95
CA LYS A 568 14.05 23.12 34.41
C LYS A 568 12.96 23.69 33.51
N HIS A 569 12.11 22.82 32.95
CA HIS A 569 11.09 23.16 31.97
C HIS A 569 9.69 23.09 32.59
N TYR A 570 9.41 22.06 33.40
CA TYR A 570 8.10 21.88 34.04
C TYR A 570 8.25 21.76 35.55
N ARG A 571 7.47 22.55 36.29
CA ARG A 571 7.42 22.48 37.75
C ARG A 571 6.26 21.60 38.23
N TYR A 572 5.14 21.62 37.49
CA TYR A 572 3.95 20.80 37.67
C TYR A 572 3.71 19.94 36.42
N PHE A 573 3.67 18.62 36.59
CA PHE A 573 3.38 17.62 35.57
C PHE A 573 1.87 17.35 35.45
N PRO A 574 1.43 16.80 34.30
CA PRO A 574 0.07 16.31 34.15
C PRO A 574 -0.29 15.30 35.23
N HIS A 575 -1.48 15.45 35.80
CA HIS A 575 -1.98 14.51 36.80
C HIS A 575 -3.51 14.44 36.77
N LEU A 576 -4.02 13.27 37.16
CA LEU A 576 -5.45 13.00 37.28
C LEU A 576 -5.83 12.97 38.76
N SER A 577 -6.88 13.68 39.14
CA SER A 577 -7.37 13.77 40.51
C SER A 577 -8.89 13.62 40.60
N ILE A 578 -9.40 13.33 41.79
CA ILE A 578 -10.85 13.28 42.04
C ILE A 578 -11.33 14.70 42.31
N HIS A 579 -12.23 15.20 41.47
CA HIS A 579 -12.75 16.57 41.56
C HIS A 579 -13.82 16.72 42.66
N LYS A 580 -14.70 15.71 42.78
CA LYS A 580 -15.84 15.70 43.72
C LYS A 580 -16.11 14.28 44.24
N PRO A 581 -16.77 14.13 45.40
CA PRO A 581 -17.19 12.83 45.93
C PRO A 581 -18.01 12.04 44.89
N HIS A 582 -17.78 10.73 44.83
CA HIS A 582 -18.54 9.87 43.93
C HIS A 582 -20.01 9.82 44.35
N THR A 583 -20.91 9.68 43.37
CA THR A 583 -22.35 9.52 43.60
C THR A 583 -22.75 8.10 43.27
N ILE A 584 -23.61 7.50 44.10
CA ILE A 584 -24.20 6.18 43.85
C ILE A 584 -25.65 6.42 43.46
N SER A 585 -26.05 5.93 42.30
CA SER A 585 -27.43 6.06 41.82
C SER A 585 -28.33 4.97 42.41
N SER A 586 -29.64 5.09 42.20
CA SER A 586 -30.63 4.10 42.67
C SER A 586 -30.47 2.71 42.04
N ASP A 587 -29.84 2.62 40.85
CA ASP A 587 -29.57 1.34 40.19
C ASP A 587 -28.25 0.68 40.63
N ARG A 588 -27.59 1.26 41.66
CA ARG A 588 -26.26 0.89 42.21
C ARG A 588 -25.05 1.27 41.35
N SER A 589 -25.24 1.94 40.20
CA SER A 589 -24.12 2.49 39.46
C SER A 589 -23.36 3.56 40.25
N ARG A 590 -22.03 3.54 40.12
CA ARG A 590 -21.11 4.46 40.78
C ARG A 590 -20.56 5.44 39.76
N ARG A 591 -20.82 6.74 39.97
CA ARG A 591 -20.26 7.81 39.15
C ARG A 591 -19.07 8.48 39.85
N VAL A 592 -17.92 8.49 39.19
CA VAL A 592 -16.67 9.09 39.66
C VAL A 592 -16.41 10.36 38.87
N TYR A 593 -16.15 11.46 39.56
CA TYR A 593 -15.84 12.76 38.96
C TYR A 593 -14.33 13.00 39.01
N LEU A 594 -13.74 13.20 37.85
CA LEU A 594 -12.29 13.31 37.65
C LEU A 594 -11.94 14.68 37.07
N GLU A 595 -10.77 15.16 37.44
CA GLU A 595 -10.15 16.35 36.90
C GLU A 595 -8.75 16.00 36.43
N PHE A 596 -8.50 16.21 35.14
CA PHE A 596 -7.20 16.09 34.52
C PHE A 596 -6.58 17.48 34.37
N SER A 597 -5.51 17.71 35.13
CA SER A 597 -4.71 18.93 35.03
C SER A 597 -3.49 18.65 34.15
N LEU A 598 -3.17 19.61 33.28
CA LEU A 598 -2.01 19.54 32.38
C LEU A 598 -0.72 20.04 33.03
N GLY A 599 -0.82 20.60 34.25
CA GLY A 599 0.30 21.24 34.91
C GLY A 599 0.84 22.42 34.11
N ASP A 600 2.16 22.48 33.96
CA ASP A 600 2.88 23.55 33.26
C ASP A 600 3.22 23.20 31.82
N LEU A 601 2.56 22.21 31.19
CA LEU A 601 2.80 21.91 29.78
C LEU A 601 2.46 23.13 28.91
N GLU A 602 3.42 23.55 28.08
CA GLU A 602 3.27 24.68 27.16
C GLU A 602 2.99 24.22 25.73
N GLU A 603 3.17 22.93 25.45
CA GLU A 603 3.08 22.33 24.13
C GLU A 603 1.68 21.79 23.79
N VAL A 604 1.47 21.55 22.49
CA VAL A 604 0.35 20.71 22.04
C VAL A 604 0.54 19.33 22.63
N TRP A 605 -0.39 18.92 23.49
CA TRP A 605 -0.33 17.65 24.17
C TRP A 605 -1.29 16.65 23.54
N VAL A 606 -0.91 15.38 23.68
CA VAL A 606 -1.79 14.25 23.39
C VAL A 606 -1.77 13.35 24.60
N THR A 607 -2.94 13.06 25.13
CA THR A 607 -3.10 12.08 26.21
C THR A 607 -3.94 10.93 25.70
N ILE A 608 -3.50 9.72 26.03
CA ILE A 608 -4.31 8.53 25.87
C ILE A 608 -4.74 8.08 27.24
N LEU A 609 -6.04 8.13 27.46
CA LEU A 609 -6.69 7.62 28.65
C LEU A 609 -7.14 6.19 28.34
N ASN A 610 -6.49 5.21 28.98
CA ASN A 610 -6.95 3.83 28.98
C ASN A 610 -7.83 3.61 30.21
N ILE A 611 -9.14 3.40 30.00
CA ILE A 611 -10.10 3.13 31.07
C ILE A 611 -10.44 1.65 31.04
N THR A 612 -9.97 0.92 32.05
CA THR A 612 -10.20 -0.52 32.17
C THR A 612 -11.29 -0.81 33.19
N GLY A 613 -12.30 -1.60 32.78
CA GLY A 613 -13.44 -2.00 33.62
C GLY A 613 -14.79 -1.74 32.96
N PRO A 614 -15.88 -2.31 33.49
CA PRO A 614 -17.21 -2.13 32.93
C PRO A 614 -17.70 -0.69 33.16
N LEU A 615 -17.97 0.03 32.06
CA LEU A 615 -18.58 1.35 32.07
C LEU A 615 -20.03 1.24 31.61
N SER A 616 -20.93 1.95 32.30
CA SER A 616 -22.31 2.16 31.86
C SER A 616 -22.46 3.46 31.07
N SER A 617 -21.67 4.49 31.42
CA SER A 617 -21.69 5.78 30.76
C SER A 617 -20.44 6.61 31.10
N TRP A 618 -20.25 7.73 30.40
CA TRP A 618 -19.20 8.71 30.64
C TRP A 618 -19.64 10.10 30.16
N SER A 619 -18.87 11.13 30.49
CA SER A 619 -19.14 12.50 30.05
C SER A 619 -18.44 12.91 28.75
N PHE A 620 -17.81 11.96 28.05
CA PHE A 620 -17.08 12.25 26.81
C PHE A 620 -18.00 12.11 25.59
N ALA A 621 -17.62 12.78 24.50
CA ALA A 621 -18.36 12.78 23.23
C ALA A 621 -19.86 13.12 23.44
N ASP A 622 -20.75 12.38 22.80
CA ASP A 622 -22.21 12.52 22.93
C ASP A 622 -22.79 11.67 24.08
N ASN A 623 -21.98 11.37 25.12
CA ASN A 623 -22.24 10.39 26.18
C ASN A 623 -22.46 8.95 25.67
N ILE A 624 -21.96 8.65 24.46
CA ILE A 624 -22.03 7.32 23.84
C ILE A 624 -20.70 6.63 24.09
N LEU A 625 -20.76 5.41 24.67
CA LEU A 625 -19.59 4.55 24.81
C LEU A 625 -19.32 3.83 23.48
N PRO A 626 -18.08 3.81 22.98
CA PRO A 626 -17.69 2.94 21.87
C PRO A 626 -17.64 1.48 22.34
N ASP A 627 -17.58 0.55 21.38
CA ASP A 627 -17.32 -0.84 21.70
C ASP A 627 -15.97 -0.98 22.44
N PRO A 628 -15.91 -1.70 23.57
CA PRO A 628 -14.66 -1.88 24.31
C PRO A 628 -13.73 -2.88 23.64
N GLU A 629 -12.43 -2.67 23.81
CA GLU A 629 -11.41 -3.66 23.45
C GLU A 629 -11.22 -4.67 24.60
N ILE A 630 -11.18 -5.95 24.26
CA ILE A 630 -10.95 -7.05 25.21
C ILE A 630 -9.68 -7.79 24.79
N VAL A 631 -8.60 -7.60 25.54
CA VAL A 631 -7.31 -8.26 25.28
C VAL A 631 -7.19 -9.49 26.17
N ASP A 632 -6.93 -10.65 25.57
CA ASP A 632 -6.63 -11.92 26.25
C ASP A 632 -7.64 -12.35 27.34
N GLY A 633 -8.93 -12.03 27.14
CA GLY A 633 -9.99 -12.34 28.12
C GLY A 633 -9.97 -11.44 29.36
N GLY A 634 -9.22 -10.34 29.32
CA GLY A 634 -9.18 -9.31 30.35
C GLY A 634 -10.47 -8.47 30.43
N PRO A 635 -10.56 -7.53 31.39
CA PRO A 635 -11.67 -6.59 31.48
C PRO A 635 -11.77 -5.69 30.23
N PRO A 636 -12.98 -5.23 29.88
CA PRO A 636 -13.18 -4.30 28.76
C PRO A 636 -12.35 -3.03 28.99
N SER A 637 -11.71 -2.54 27.93
CA SER A 637 -10.89 -1.34 27.96
C SER A 637 -11.35 -0.34 26.91
N TYR A 638 -11.45 0.92 27.31
CA TYR A 638 -11.81 2.04 26.44
C TYR A 638 -10.58 2.93 26.26
N MET A 639 -10.14 3.11 25.02
CA MET A 639 -9.04 4.01 24.70
C MET A 639 -9.57 5.33 24.19
N LEU A 640 -9.32 6.41 24.93
CA LEU A 640 -9.69 7.76 24.53
C LEU A 640 -8.43 8.57 24.25
N ARG A 641 -8.33 9.13 23.04
CA ARG A 641 -7.32 10.13 22.71
C ARG A 641 -7.88 11.51 22.92
N LEU A 642 -7.14 12.30 23.68
CA LEU A 642 -7.40 13.71 23.94
C LEU A 642 -6.22 14.53 23.44
N SER A 643 -6.50 15.70 22.87
CA SER A 643 -5.48 16.67 22.47
C SER A 643 -6.00 18.08 22.63
N GLY A 644 -5.12 19.03 22.94
CA GLY A 644 -5.52 20.42 23.05
C GLY A 644 -4.35 21.38 23.27
N THR A 645 -4.68 22.65 23.41
CA THR A 645 -3.75 23.76 23.68
C THR A 645 -4.12 24.55 24.95
N THR A 646 -5.15 24.10 25.67
CA THR A 646 -5.75 24.87 26.78
C THR A 646 -4.99 24.68 28.07
N GLN A 647 -4.73 25.77 28.80
CA GLN A 647 -4.24 25.75 30.20
C GLN A 647 -5.34 25.36 31.22
N ALA A 648 -6.56 25.08 30.75
CA ALA A 648 -7.67 24.73 31.62
C ALA A 648 -7.59 23.26 32.08
N ASN A 649 -7.96 23.00 33.32
CA ASN A 649 -8.19 21.65 33.81
C ASN A 649 -9.44 21.05 33.14
N TRP A 650 -9.36 19.77 32.78
CA TRP A 650 -10.42 19.04 32.12
C TRP A 650 -11.20 18.24 33.15
N THR A 651 -12.47 18.57 33.34
CA THR A 651 -13.33 17.82 34.25
C THR A 651 -14.23 16.87 33.45
N PHE A 652 -14.35 15.64 33.93
CA PHE A 652 -15.18 14.61 33.31
C PHE A 652 -15.69 13.63 34.37
N TRP A 653 -16.65 12.78 33.99
CA TRP A 653 -17.12 11.71 34.87
C TRP A 653 -17.18 10.38 34.13
N LEU A 654 -16.98 9.31 34.90
CA LEU A 654 -17.10 7.92 34.48
C LEU A 654 -18.15 7.24 35.35
N GLU A 655 -19.03 6.47 34.74
CA GLU A 655 -20.06 5.70 35.44
C GLU A 655 -19.80 4.21 35.26
N GLN A 656 -19.72 3.51 36.39
CA GLN A 656 -19.44 2.08 36.47
C GLN A 656 -20.67 1.34 37.01
N PHE A 657 -20.87 0.11 36.53
CA PHE A 657 -21.90 -0.81 37.03
C PHE A 657 -21.66 -1.26 38.46
#